data_AF-A0A0K8UEW7-F1
#
_entry.id   AF-A0A0K8UEW7-F1
#
_cell.length_a   1.000
_cell.length_b   1.000
_cell.length_c   1.000
_cell.angle_alpha   90.00
_cell.angle_beta   90.00
_cell.angle_gamma   90.00
#
_symmetry.space_group_name_H-M   'P 1'
#
loop_
_entity.id
_entity.type
_entity.pdbx_description
1 polymer ?
#
loop_
_entity_poly.entity_id
_entity_poly.type
_entity_poly.pdbx_seq_one_letter_code
_entity_poly.pdbx_strand_id
1 'polypeptide(L)'
;MPRPEKNYIYLYTIGNYHWYLKQVLTFEQTDRISHHCWDQRIGEEKTLHIWLENGRYLIYRWHFDFDRFERSGLVIVIDGPKLLFTDFSKAIPPPPMCSKEFYADAYINAVAITETHDEELQLYVYDAKERIQVFHVINGTYSISLERICFLQRAEPKLERYWSPPIELGNFFVLDEKHLVATANIAEKSIVFLLQLSIDTKSYKTISILKLNSGAVCSCMGFDTLEQFFVQTLNGKVHQISIHNESTLKLDKVYQQLDHVALTMEWYQTQSAQADCLISLLHNQRLYIDNELIAGDVTSFCLAGNYLAYTKLTELNFILLATRQHAYKRNMERGGRLVTTIANDARVVLQMPRGNLEAICPRVLALEIIGQMLDKQRYREAFNMLRKQRINLNIICDHNMTNFVKNVDVFLKQITNPQWLNLFLTDLQNEDFSKTMYASNYTAAQQTYPEGFKITSKVNYICTLLYKYMSDNDQERFRLPIITGFVKIGKVEEALLLVWEAKKQQNLHAKYVDNSMLGSAEEALKHLLYLVDVNELYNVALGTYDFGLVLYVAQKSQKDPKEFLPFLNELKQLEMNYRRFKIDLHLKRYEKALENIAKCGFEKFDEALEFLDRHRLYKEAFKYYNLENGDDLTEPEKESLRNCHMRICLTYADHLRAENDLASASIMYERGGNLAQALLCSKHILDWRRVLMLAQKDAKVVGTVALTMLPALLEHGQYQVAHDLQKTYGTNFKEAIKYLLQGHLYFQAIVEVNLNNGEVALLEEYVKPELLAYVKQLQQQLSDDETVFIAHKERLCEVRVLAQQKRDGLFNGDEMADIDEVDLLSDTTSMRSSRYTGSSQGTGKTFRSAKNRRKHERKLLSLKPGNPFEDIALIDALHNEVMKLVNQQEQVRDTCKALMELQMDKPASSLQKQYAQMLTLLQDSFDTIWTEEMASVHTMEYKPSPTTDYTQLQNEQRYALLAPQKRFKPQIDIIDWMCKILA
;
A
#
# COMPACT_ATOMS: atom_id res chain seq x y z
N MET A 1 -69.18 43.62 4.40
CA MET A 1 -67.89 43.93 5.04
C MET A 1 -66.77 43.52 4.10
N PRO A 2 -65.79 44.38 3.78
CA PRO A 2 -64.61 43.95 3.04
C PRO A 2 -63.91 42.86 3.87
N ARG A 3 -63.42 41.80 3.20
CA ARG A 3 -62.58 40.78 3.86
C ARG A 3 -61.39 41.50 4.52
N PRO A 4 -60.99 41.14 5.74
CA PRO A 4 -59.83 41.74 6.38
C PRO A 4 -58.60 41.55 5.47
N GLU A 5 -57.91 42.64 5.12
CA GLU A 5 -56.70 42.60 4.30
C GLU A 5 -55.58 41.97 5.13
N LYS A 6 -55.12 40.78 4.72
CA LYS A 6 -53.95 40.11 5.28
C LYS A 6 -52.71 40.52 4.50
N ASN A 7 -51.57 40.65 5.18
CA ASN A 7 -50.28 40.84 4.53
C ASN A 7 -49.57 39.49 4.38
N TYR A 8 -48.84 39.31 3.28
CA TYR A 8 -48.10 38.08 3.00
C TYR A 8 -46.66 38.41 2.63
N ILE A 9 -45.72 37.58 3.08
CA ILE A 9 -44.34 37.55 2.57
C ILE A 9 -44.13 36.17 1.95
N TYR A 10 -43.77 36.16 0.66
CA TYR A 10 -43.46 34.94 -0.10
C TYR A 10 -41.94 34.78 -0.20
N LEU A 11 -41.44 33.61 0.18
CA LEU A 11 -40.01 33.32 0.17
C LEU A 11 -39.68 32.40 -0.99
N TYR A 12 -39.01 32.96 -1.99
CA TYR A 12 -38.59 32.25 -3.19
C TYR A 12 -37.10 31.93 -3.14
N THR A 13 -36.75 30.75 -3.66
CA THR A 13 -35.38 30.35 -3.95
C THR A 13 -35.29 29.99 -5.43
N ILE A 14 -34.11 30.14 -6.05
CA ILE A 14 -33.92 29.80 -7.46
C ILE A 14 -32.86 28.70 -7.59
N GLY A 15 -33.15 27.70 -8.44
CA GLY A 15 -32.22 26.64 -8.82
C GLY A 15 -32.58 26.09 -10.20
N ASN A 16 -31.60 25.81 -11.06
CA ASN A 16 -31.82 25.41 -12.47
C ASN A 16 -32.77 26.35 -13.23
N TYR A 17 -32.68 27.66 -12.96
CA TYR A 17 -33.58 28.68 -13.51
C TYR A 17 -35.08 28.49 -13.18
N HIS A 18 -35.41 27.60 -12.24
CA HIS A 18 -36.75 27.44 -11.69
C HIS A 18 -36.86 28.13 -10.33
N TRP A 19 -37.93 28.89 -10.14
CA TRP A 19 -38.22 29.57 -8.87
C TRP A 19 -39.11 28.67 -8.01
N TYR A 20 -38.60 28.26 -6.85
CA TYR A 20 -39.32 27.47 -5.87
C TYR A 20 -39.88 28.37 -4.77
N LEU A 21 -41.19 28.35 -4.56
CA LEU A 21 -41.80 28.99 -3.40
C LEU A 21 -41.62 28.09 -2.17
N LYS A 22 -40.73 28.46 -1.23
CA LYS A 22 -40.40 27.59 -0.09
C LYS A 22 -41.29 27.78 1.11
N GLN A 23 -41.67 29.02 1.40
CA GLN A 23 -42.47 29.36 2.58
C GLN A 23 -43.31 30.62 2.33
N VAL A 24 -44.42 30.73 3.05
CA VAL A 24 -45.32 31.89 3.05
C VAL A 24 -45.60 32.31 4.49
N LEU A 25 -45.20 33.53 4.83
CA LEU A 25 -45.53 34.16 6.11
C LEU A 25 -46.86 34.90 5.96
N THR A 26 -47.84 34.58 6.81
CA THR A 26 -49.18 35.20 6.78
C THR A 26 -49.37 36.08 8.01
N PHE A 27 -49.60 37.37 7.80
CA PHE A 27 -49.83 38.35 8.85
C PHE A 27 -51.30 38.76 8.89
N GLU A 28 -51.92 38.63 10.06
CA GLU A 28 -53.29 39.07 10.30
C GLU A 28 -53.38 40.61 10.34
N GLN A 29 -54.59 41.15 10.26
CA GLN A 29 -54.83 42.60 10.19
C GLN A 29 -54.26 43.39 11.39
N THR A 30 -54.18 42.76 12.56
CA THR A 30 -53.59 43.33 13.79
C THR A 30 -52.06 43.42 13.74
N ASP A 31 -51.44 42.73 12.79
CA ASP A 31 -50.00 42.51 12.64
C ASP A 31 -49.50 43.06 11.30
N ARG A 32 -50.00 44.24 10.92
CA ARG A 32 -49.63 44.86 9.65
C ARG A 32 -48.14 45.19 9.62
N ILE A 33 -47.49 44.82 8.53
CA ILE A 33 -46.06 45.06 8.32
C ILE A 33 -45.85 46.55 8.04
N SER A 34 -45.02 47.20 8.86
CA SER A 34 -44.58 48.58 8.66
C SER A 34 -43.30 48.65 7.82
N HIS A 35 -42.31 47.82 8.15
CA HIS A 35 -41.03 47.77 7.46
C HIS A 35 -40.43 46.36 7.50
N HIS A 36 -39.62 46.01 6.51
CA HIS A 36 -38.83 44.78 6.52
C HIS A 36 -37.49 45.01 5.82
N CYS A 37 -36.44 44.34 6.28
CA CYS A 37 -35.15 44.34 5.63
C CYS A 37 -34.38 43.05 5.88
N TRP A 38 -33.56 42.64 4.91
CA TRP A 38 -32.59 41.58 5.11
C TRP A 38 -31.38 42.11 5.87
N ASP A 39 -30.83 41.30 6.76
CA ASP A 39 -29.57 41.60 7.43
C ASP A 39 -28.44 41.66 6.39
N GLN A 40 -27.63 42.72 6.45
CA GLN A 40 -26.53 42.97 5.52
C GLN A 40 -25.18 42.55 6.09
N ARG A 41 -25.14 42.08 7.33
CA ARG A 41 -23.91 41.56 7.95
C ARG A 41 -23.49 40.26 7.27
N ILE A 42 -22.20 40.15 6.99
CA ILE A 42 -21.61 38.93 6.43
C ILE A 42 -21.89 37.75 7.37
N GLY A 43 -22.45 36.67 6.83
CA GLY A 43 -22.86 35.47 7.57
C GLY A 43 -24.29 35.49 8.12
N GLU A 44 -25.01 36.61 8.03
CA GLU A 44 -26.40 36.75 8.46
C GLU A 44 -27.35 37.02 7.28
N GLU A 45 -26.92 36.80 6.04
CA GLU A 45 -27.67 37.20 4.83
C GLU A 45 -29.04 36.50 4.68
N LYS A 46 -29.26 35.43 5.45
CA LYS A 46 -30.53 34.69 5.54
C LYS A 46 -31.35 35.09 6.77
N THR A 47 -31.09 36.25 7.34
CA THR A 47 -31.83 36.82 8.45
C THR A 47 -32.73 37.94 7.95
N LEU A 48 -34.04 37.84 8.15
CA LEU A 48 -35.02 38.88 7.82
C LEU A 48 -35.55 39.53 9.09
N HIS A 49 -35.48 40.86 9.10
CA HIS A 49 -36.00 41.72 10.14
C HIS A 49 -37.33 42.32 9.70
N ILE A 50 -38.33 42.25 10.57
CA ILE A 50 -39.69 42.72 10.28
C ILE A 50 -40.19 43.56 11.45
N TRP A 51 -40.62 44.79 11.16
CA TRP A 51 -41.30 45.68 12.11
C TRP A 51 -42.78 45.76 11.77
N LEU A 52 -43.61 45.56 12.78
CA LEU A 52 -45.06 45.65 12.67
C LEU A 52 -45.55 47.01 13.16
N GLU A 53 -46.69 47.47 12.65
CA GLU A 53 -47.32 48.74 13.07
C GLU A 53 -47.67 48.76 14.57
N ASN A 54 -47.85 47.58 15.18
CA ASN A 54 -48.08 47.43 16.62
C ASN A 54 -46.79 47.51 17.47
N GLY A 55 -45.64 47.82 16.86
CA GLY A 55 -44.35 48.00 17.54
C GLY A 55 -43.56 46.71 17.77
N ARG A 56 -44.10 45.53 17.39
CA ARG A 56 -43.39 44.27 17.50
C ARG A 56 -42.28 44.16 16.45
N TYR A 57 -41.18 43.56 16.87
CA TYR A 57 -40.01 43.29 16.04
C TYR A 57 -39.77 41.78 15.95
N LEU A 58 -39.78 41.26 14.72
CA LEU A 58 -39.60 39.84 14.44
C LEU A 58 -38.29 39.62 13.68
N ILE A 59 -37.60 38.54 14.03
CA ILE A 59 -36.37 38.09 13.36
C ILE A 59 -36.60 36.66 12.88
N TYR A 60 -36.52 36.46 11.57
CA TYR A 60 -36.56 35.13 10.96
C TYR A 60 -35.18 34.77 10.43
N ARG A 61 -34.74 33.54 10.68
CA ARG A 61 -33.47 33.01 10.19
C ARG A 61 -33.73 31.72 9.44
N TRP A 62 -33.24 31.62 8.21
CA TRP A 62 -33.38 30.41 7.40
C TRP A 62 -32.04 29.70 7.21
N HIS A 63 -32.07 28.39 7.30
CA HIS A 63 -31.03 27.52 6.75
C HIS A 63 -31.61 26.71 5.59
N PHE A 64 -30.72 26.23 4.71
CA PHE A 64 -31.14 25.24 3.72
C PHE A 64 -31.18 23.89 4.42
N ASP A 65 -32.26 23.15 4.21
CA ASP A 65 -32.42 21.81 4.74
C ASP A 65 -32.98 20.87 3.67
N PHE A 66 -32.67 19.59 3.81
CA PHE A 66 -33.16 18.52 2.97
C PHE A 66 -33.83 17.48 3.85
N ASP A 67 -35.16 17.52 3.88
CA ASP A 67 -35.93 16.44 4.46
C ASP A 67 -35.82 15.21 3.54
N ARG A 68 -35.26 14.14 4.08
CA ARG A 68 -34.95 12.91 3.36
C ARG A 68 -35.28 11.74 4.26
N PHE A 69 -35.91 10.71 3.68
CA PHE A 69 -36.07 9.48 4.43
C PHE A 69 -34.76 8.69 4.38
N GLU A 70 -34.14 8.48 5.54
CA GLU A 70 -32.78 7.97 5.67
C GLU A 70 -32.57 6.70 4.81
N ARG A 71 -31.47 6.69 4.05
CA ARG A 71 -30.96 5.53 3.29
C ARG A 71 -31.87 4.95 2.21
N SER A 72 -33.07 5.50 2.00
CA SER A 72 -34.06 5.04 1.02
C SER A 72 -33.87 5.63 -0.38
N GLY A 73 -33.23 6.80 -0.47
CA GLY A 73 -33.16 7.60 -1.69
C GLY A 73 -34.40 8.47 -1.97
N LEU A 74 -35.40 8.49 -1.08
CA LEU A 74 -36.58 9.33 -1.22
C LEU A 74 -36.30 10.77 -0.74
N VAL A 75 -36.54 11.74 -1.62
CA VAL A 75 -36.34 13.17 -1.35
C VAL A 75 -37.58 13.97 -1.72
N ILE A 76 -37.93 14.93 -0.86
CA ILE A 76 -39.11 15.77 -1.00
C ILE A 76 -38.69 17.24 -1.13
N VAL A 77 -39.27 17.94 -2.10
CA VAL A 77 -38.98 19.36 -2.33
C VAL A 77 -40.29 20.15 -2.35
N ILE A 78 -40.37 21.19 -1.52
CA ILE A 78 -41.50 22.13 -1.49
C ILE A 78 -41.40 23.10 -2.69
N ASP A 79 -42.51 23.27 -3.40
CA ASP A 79 -42.74 24.32 -4.41
C ASP A 79 -44.17 24.89 -4.29
N GLY A 80 -44.34 25.81 -3.34
CA GLY A 80 -45.60 26.48 -3.04
C GLY A 80 -46.62 25.51 -2.45
N PRO A 81 -47.77 25.27 -3.13
CA PRO A 81 -48.71 24.23 -2.72
C PRO A 81 -48.31 22.83 -3.22
N LYS A 82 -47.23 22.70 -4.02
CA LYS A 82 -46.78 21.42 -4.57
C LYS A 82 -45.70 20.78 -3.71
N LEU A 83 -45.77 19.46 -3.58
CA LEU A 83 -44.69 18.60 -3.12
C LEU A 83 -44.15 17.81 -4.29
N LEU A 84 -42.86 17.96 -4.55
CA LEU A 84 -42.13 17.25 -5.60
C LEU A 84 -41.40 16.08 -4.96
N PHE A 85 -41.78 14.86 -5.30
CA PHE A 85 -41.18 13.62 -4.81
C PHE A 85 -40.23 13.05 -5.83
N THR A 86 -39.03 12.69 -5.39
CA THR A 86 -38.06 11.98 -6.22
C THR A 86 -37.52 10.75 -5.49
N ASP A 87 -37.68 9.59 -6.11
CA ASP A 87 -37.13 8.32 -5.63
C ASP A 87 -35.85 8.00 -6.40
N PHE A 88 -34.71 8.35 -5.80
CA PHE A 88 -33.40 8.13 -6.41
C PHE A 88 -33.00 6.65 -6.49
N SER A 89 -33.68 5.77 -5.75
CA SER A 89 -33.50 4.32 -5.90
C SER A 89 -34.01 3.84 -7.26
N LYS A 90 -35.01 4.50 -7.84
CA LYS A 90 -35.61 4.11 -9.13
C LYS A 90 -35.07 4.93 -10.30
N ALA A 91 -35.01 6.25 -10.17
CA ALA A 91 -34.63 7.14 -11.26
C ALA A 91 -33.94 8.42 -10.76
N ILE A 92 -33.17 9.08 -11.63
CA ILE A 92 -32.45 10.33 -11.30
C ILE A 92 -32.94 11.44 -12.25
N PRO A 93 -34.18 11.94 -12.08
CA PRO A 93 -34.67 13.06 -12.88
C PRO A 93 -33.91 14.34 -12.50
N PRO A 94 -33.45 15.16 -13.45
CA PRO A 94 -32.80 16.43 -13.13
C PRO A 94 -33.81 17.47 -12.62
N PRO A 95 -33.50 18.26 -11.58
CA PRO A 95 -34.40 19.29 -11.09
C PRO A 95 -34.65 20.36 -12.18
N PRO A 96 -35.87 20.93 -12.29
CA PRO A 96 -37.00 20.81 -11.36
C PRO A 96 -37.88 19.57 -11.55
N MET A 97 -37.56 18.67 -12.50
CA MET A 97 -38.35 17.46 -12.69
C MET A 97 -38.27 16.55 -11.47
N CYS A 98 -39.37 15.84 -11.22
CA CYS A 98 -39.51 14.91 -10.11
C CYS A 98 -40.21 13.62 -10.56
N SER A 99 -40.22 12.60 -9.72
CA SER A 99 -40.95 11.36 -9.97
C SER A 99 -42.46 11.56 -9.89
N LYS A 100 -42.93 12.38 -8.94
CA LYS A 100 -44.35 12.64 -8.73
C LYS A 100 -44.61 13.99 -8.07
N GLU A 101 -45.67 14.67 -8.49
CA GLU A 101 -46.18 15.88 -7.84
C GLU A 101 -47.44 15.58 -7.02
N PHE A 102 -47.53 16.16 -5.82
CA PHE A 102 -48.75 16.18 -5.00
C PHE A 102 -49.12 17.60 -4.63
N TYR A 103 -50.41 17.87 -4.51
CA TYR A 103 -50.94 19.21 -4.24
C TYR A 103 -51.58 19.24 -2.85
N ALA A 104 -51.14 20.20 -2.03
CA ALA A 104 -51.76 20.54 -0.77
C ALA A 104 -52.82 21.64 -0.97
N ASP A 105 -53.78 21.71 -0.03
CA ASP A 105 -54.90 22.66 -0.09
C ASP A 105 -54.49 24.11 0.28
N ALA A 106 -53.22 24.34 0.59
CA ALA A 106 -52.62 25.62 0.94
C ALA A 106 -51.10 25.60 0.67
N TYR A 107 -50.46 26.77 0.72
CA TYR A 107 -49.01 26.86 0.64
C TYR A 107 -48.34 26.09 1.79
N ILE A 108 -47.29 25.36 1.47
CA ILE A 108 -46.59 24.48 2.40
C ILE A 108 -45.44 25.25 3.04
N ASN A 109 -45.27 25.11 4.36
CA ASN A 109 -44.23 25.80 5.12
C ASN A 109 -43.18 24.84 5.70
N ALA A 110 -43.58 23.61 6.05
CA ALA A 110 -42.67 22.57 6.50
C ALA A 110 -43.23 21.18 6.15
N VAL A 111 -42.33 20.23 6.01
CA VAL A 111 -42.63 18.80 5.86
C VAL A 111 -41.75 18.01 6.83
N ALA A 112 -42.26 16.86 7.26
CA ALA A 112 -41.50 15.86 7.99
C ALA A 112 -41.96 14.46 7.55
N ILE A 113 -41.02 13.54 7.38
CA ILE A 113 -41.31 12.12 7.09
C ILE A 113 -40.76 11.24 8.22
N THR A 114 -41.54 10.25 8.65
CA THR A 114 -41.17 9.28 9.69
C THR A 114 -41.66 7.88 9.28
N GLU A 115 -41.04 6.86 9.87
CA GLU A 115 -41.43 5.46 9.74
C GLU A 115 -42.21 5.04 10.99
N THR A 116 -43.39 4.48 10.77
CA THR A 116 -44.26 3.95 11.82
C THR A 116 -43.71 2.66 12.43
N HIS A 117 -44.28 2.23 13.56
CA HIS A 117 -43.94 0.94 14.17
C HIS A 117 -44.17 -0.27 13.24
N ASP A 118 -45.05 -0.12 12.25
CA ASP A 118 -45.38 -1.15 11.26
C ASP A 118 -44.52 -1.07 9.97
N GLU A 119 -43.40 -0.33 10.00
CA GLU A 119 -42.51 -0.08 8.83
C GLU A 119 -43.20 0.66 7.66
N GLU A 120 -44.31 1.34 7.95
CA GLU A 120 -45.01 2.19 6.99
C GLU A 120 -44.52 3.64 7.07
N LEU A 121 -44.39 4.30 5.92
CA LEU A 121 -43.96 5.69 5.86
C LEU A 121 -45.13 6.65 6.03
N GLN A 122 -44.97 7.65 6.89
CA GLN A 122 -45.94 8.72 7.11
C GLN A 122 -45.32 10.10 6.85
N LEU A 123 -46.07 10.95 6.15
CA LEU A 123 -45.69 12.31 5.81
C LEU A 123 -46.61 13.32 6.52
N TYR A 124 -45.98 14.28 7.18
CA TYR A 124 -46.62 15.39 7.86
C TYR A 124 -46.35 16.68 7.12
N VAL A 125 -47.39 17.35 6.65
CA VAL A 125 -47.29 18.60 5.89
C VAL A 125 -47.90 19.73 6.71
N TYR A 126 -47.07 20.67 7.15
CA TYR A 126 -47.50 21.88 7.84
C TYR A 126 -47.72 23.01 6.84
N ASP A 127 -48.96 23.51 6.76
CA ASP A 127 -49.36 24.52 5.77
C ASP A 127 -49.52 25.94 6.37
N ALA A 128 -49.60 26.93 5.48
CA ALA A 128 -49.70 28.35 5.82
C ALA A 128 -51.02 28.75 6.53
N LYS A 129 -51.96 27.81 6.70
CA LYS A 129 -53.18 28.01 7.49
C LYS A 129 -53.04 27.42 8.90
N GLU A 130 -51.82 27.11 9.34
CA GLU A 130 -51.49 26.50 10.64
C GLU A 130 -52.05 25.08 10.81
N ARG A 131 -52.08 24.32 9.72
CA ARG A 131 -52.71 23.00 9.70
C ARG A 131 -51.71 21.90 9.36
N ILE A 132 -51.89 20.71 9.96
CA ILE A 132 -51.05 19.54 9.69
C ILE A 132 -51.87 18.54 8.88
N GLN A 133 -51.42 18.22 7.67
CA GLN A 133 -52.00 17.17 6.84
C GLN A 133 -51.14 15.91 6.99
N VAL A 134 -51.77 14.79 7.33
CA VAL A 134 -51.08 13.51 7.53
C VAL A 134 -51.38 12.60 6.35
N PHE A 135 -50.34 12.08 5.71
CA PHE A 135 -50.43 11.16 4.59
C PHE A 135 -49.69 9.87 4.89
N HIS A 136 -50.26 8.75 4.46
CA HIS A 136 -49.56 7.49 4.33
C HIS A 136 -48.84 7.47 2.96
N VAL A 137 -47.56 7.11 2.97
CA VAL A 137 -46.70 7.09 1.78
C VAL A 137 -46.54 5.65 1.30
N ILE A 138 -47.25 5.31 0.23
CA ILE A 138 -47.15 3.99 -0.39
C ILE A 138 -46.03 4.02 -1.43
N ASN A 139 -44.90 3.40 -1.09
CA ASN A 139 -43.77 3.26 -1.99
C ASN A 139 -43.90 2.00 -2.87
N GLY A 140 -44.75 2.07 -3.89
CA GLY A 140 -44.95 0.96 -4.83
C GLY A 140 -43.76 0.71 -5.76
N THR A 141 -43.71 -0.47 -6.38
CA THR A 141 -42.61 -0.90 -7.27
C THR A 141 -42.33 0.06 -8.42
N TYR A 142 -43.38 0.74 -8.92
CA TYR A 142 -43.30 1.62 -10.10
C TYR A 142 -43.62 3.09 -9.82
N SER A 143 -44.34 3.39 -8.74
CA SER A 143 -44.77 4.76 -8.43
C SER A 143 -45.01 4.95 -6.94
N ILE A 144 -44.76 6.18 -6.48
CA ILE A 144 -45.16 6.65 -5.16
C ILE A 144 -46.60 7.14 -5.22
N SER A 145 -47.42 6.72 -4.27
CA SER A 145 -48.76 7.28 -4.03
C SER A 145 -48.87 7.78 -2.60
N LEU A 146 -49.58 8.89 -2.42
CA LEU A 146 -49.94 9.42 -1.10
C LEU A 146 -51.42 9.18 -0.86
N GLU A 147 -51.73 8.56 0.26
CA GLU A 147 -53.10 8.45 0.75
C GLU A 147 -53.27 9.37 1.94
N ARG A 148 -54.16 10.36 1.83
CA ARG A 148 -54.40 11.32 2.91
C ARG A 148 -55.18 10.62 4.02
N ILE A 149 -54.56 10.47 5.19
CA ILE A 149 -55.21 9.91 6.38
C ILE A 149 -56.17 10.93 6.95
N CYS A 150 -55.67 12.11 7.32
CA CYS A 150 -56.48 13.13 7.96
C CYS A 150 -55.91 14.54 7.84
N PHE A 151 -56.69 15.47 8.37
CA PHE A 151 -56.34 16.86 8.53
C PHE A 151 -56.44 17.18 10.02
N LEU A 152 -55.38 17.73 10.60
CA LEU A 152 -55.31 18.11 12.01
C LEU A 152 -55.33 19.63 12.15
N GLN A 153 -56.32 20.12 12.89
CA GLN A 153 -56.42 21.53 13.27
C GLN A 153 -55.94 21.75 14.69
N ARG A 154 -55.46 22.94 15.01
CA ARG A 154 -55.08 23.22 16.40
C ARG A 154 -56.30 23.26 17.33
N ALA A 155 -56.28 22.51 18.43
CA ALA A 155 -57.42 22.39 19.35
C ALA A 155 -57.52 23.56 20.35
N GLU A 156 -56.38 24.05 20.84
CA GLU A 156 -56.32 25.10 21.86
C GLU A 156 -56.12 26.49 21.24
N PRO A 157 -56.61 27.57 21.87
CA PRO A 157 -56.40 28.93 21.38
C PRO A 157 -54.90 29.22 21.29
N LYS A 158 -54.54 30.08 20.31
CA LYS A 158 -53.19 30.64 20.13
C LYS A 158 -52.58 30.97 21.49
N LEU A 159 -51.26 30.76 21.67
CA LEU A 159 -50.49 31.44 22.73
C LEU A 159 -51.05 32.87 22.82
N GLU A 160 -51.31 33.38 24.04
CA GLU A 160 -51.89 34.72 24.26
C GLU A 160 -51.59 35.64 23.07
N ARG A 161 -52.62 35.90 22.23
CA ARG A 161 -52.49 36.38 20.84
C ARG A 161 -51.49 37.52 20.61
N TYR A 162 -51.15 38.25 21.67
CA TYR A 162 -50.16 39.31 21.74
C TYR A 162 -48.73 38.85 21.35
N TRP A 163 -48.36 37.57 21.48
CA TRP A 163 -46.99 37.09 21.30
C TRP A 163 -46.74 36.11 20.14
N SER A 164 -47.76 35.65 19.41
CA SER A 164 -47.61 34.62 18.38
C SER A 164 -47.03 35.17 17.05
N PRO A 165 -45.89 34.65 16.54
CA PRO A 165 -45.38 34.99 15.22
C PRO A 165 -46.15 34.28 14.08
N PRO A 166 -46.15 34.82 12.83
CA PRO A 166 -46.75 34.21 11.64
C PRO A 166 -46.40 32.74 11.31
N ILE A 167 -45.27 32.23 11.84
CA ILE A 167 -44.92 30.80 11.86
C ILE A 167 -44.66 30.47 13.32
N GLU A 168 -45.64 29.83 13.97
CA GLU A 168 -45.56 29.51 15.40
C GLU A 168 -44.72 28.25 15.70
N LEU A 169 -44.56 27.37 14.70
CA LEU A 169 -43.80 26.13 14.82
C LEU A 169 -42.45 26.26 14.09
N GLY A 170 -41.43 26.78 14.78
CA GLY A 170 -40.06 26.85 14.27
C GLY A 170 -39.26 25.58 14.61
N ASN A 171 -38.32 25.20 13.73
CA ASN A 171 -37.55 23.95 13.85
C ASN A 171 -38.46 22.74 14.19
N PHE A 172 -39.40 22.48 13.30
CA PHE A 172 -40.43 21.45 13.46
C PHE A 172 -39.86 20.07 13.09
N PHE A 173 -40.06 19.06 13.93
CA PHE A 173 -39.78 17.66 13.60
C PHE A 173 -40.78 16.72 14.30
N VAL A 174 -41.03 15.58 13.68
CA VAL A 174 -41.89 14.52 14.23
C VAL A 174 -41.03 13.63 15.12
N LEU A 175 -41.51 13.33 16.33
CA LEU A 175 -40.82 12.45 17.27
C LEU A 175 -41.41 11.05 17.32
N ASP A 176 -42.71 10.91 17.07
CA ASP A 176 -43.35 9.63 16.82
C ASP A 176 -44.71 9.89 16.14
N GLU A 177 -45.48 8.84 15.87
CA GLU A 177 -46.79 8.93 15.22
C GLU A 177 -47.82 9.83 15.93
N LYS A 178 -47.61 10.11 17.22
CA LYS A 178 -48.53 10.84 18.09
C LYS A 178 -47.94 12.13 18.61
N HIS A 179 -46.63 12.33 18.54
CA HIS A 179 -45.94 13.45 19.16
C HIS A 179 -45.08 14.22 18.17
N LEU A 180 -45.19 15.53 18.27
CA LEU A 180 -44.47 16.47 17.45
C LEU A 180 -43.77 17.49 18.33
N VAL A 181 -42.55 17.86 17.96
CA VAL A 181 -41.79 18.88 18.67
C VAL A 181 -41.61 20.10 17.79
N ALA A 182 -41.82 21.26 18.39
CA ALA A 182 -41.57 22.54 17.76
C ALA A 182 -41.00 23.52 18.78
N THR A 183 -40.31 24.54 18.27
CA THR A 183 -39.63 25.53 19.09
C THR A 183 -40.08 26.94 18.73
N ALA A 184 -40.14 27.82 19.71
CA ALA A 184 -40.34 29.25 19.50
C ALA A 184 -39.43 30.04 20.43
N ASN A 185 -38.89 31.14 19.90
CA ASN A 185 -38.05 32.06 20.64
C ASN A 185 -38.82 33.37 20.83
N ILE A 186 -39.04 33.75 22.08
CA ILE A 186 -39.77 34.98 22.44
C ILE A 186 -38.90 35.77 23.42
N ALA A 187 -38.44 36.94 22.99
CA ALA A 187 -37.45 37.75 23.72
C ALA A 187 -36.19 36.91 24.06
N GLU A 188 -35.82 36.82 25.34
CA GLU A 188 -34.67 36.03 25.81
C GLU A 188 -35.03 34.59 26.22
N LYS A 189 -36.28 34.15 25.99
CA LYS A 189 -36.76 32.84 26.41
C LYS A 189 -36.99 31.93 25.21
N SER A 190 -36.41 30.75 25.32
CA SER A 190 -36.55 29.64 24.39
C SER A 190 -37.64 28.70 24.89
N ILE A 191 -38.65 28.42 24.07
CA ILE A 191 -39.78 27.55 24.41
C ILE A 191 -39.76 26.34 23.49
N VAL A 192 -39.75 25.15 24.09
CA VAL A 192 -39.91 23.87 23.39
C VAL A 192 -41.32 23.35 23.68
N PHE A 193 -42.08 23.11 22.63
CA PHE A 193 -43.43 22.57 22.67
C PHE A 193 -43.42 21.09 22.34
N LEU A 194 -44.08 20.28 23.16
CA LEU A 194 -44.50 18.93 22.80
C LEU A 194 -45.99 18.98 22.43
N LEU A 195 -46.28 18.65 21.18
CA LEU A 195 -47.60 18.67 20.58
C LEU A 195 -48.09 17.24 20.40
N GLN A 196 -49.28 16.94 20.87
CA GLN A 196 -49.95 15.67 20.65
C GLN A 196 -50.83 15.76 19.41
N LEU A 197 -50.66 14.82 18.49
CA LEU A 197 -51.46 14.61 17.30
C LEU A 197 -52.58 13.60 17.62
N SER A 198 -53.83 14.01 17.44
CA SER A 198 -54.98 13.11 17.62
C SER A 198 -55.77 13.01 16.32
N ILE A 199 -55.69 11.83 15.71
CA ILE A 199 -56.44 11.49 14.49
C ILE A 199 -57.94 11.46 14.79
N ASP A 200 -58.34 10.93 15.94
CA ASP A 200 -59.75 10.79 16.36
C ASP A 200 -60.44 12.16 16.47
N THR A 201 -59.80 13.11 17.14
CA THR A 201 -60.36 14.46 17.32
C THR A 201 -60.03 15.38 16.15
N LYS A 202 -59.29 14.90 15.14
CA LYS A 202 -58.77 15.66 13.99
C LYS A 202 -58.08 16.95 14.44
N SER A 203 -57.34 16.88 15.52
CA SER A 203 -56.72 18.04 16.11
C SER A 203 -55.35 17.77 16.72
N TYR A 204 -54.54 18.81 16.82
CA TYR A 204 -53.30 18.77 17.59
C TYR A 204 -53.33 19.80 18.73
N LYS A 205 -52.74 19.46 19.87
CA LYS A 205 -52.72 20.32 21.07
C LYS A 205 -51.36 20.27 21.76
N THR A 206 -51.01 21.32 22.48
CA THR A 206 -49.79 21.34 23.30
C THR A 206 -50.04 20.57 24.59
N ILE A 207 -49.23 19.56 24.87
CA ILE A 207 -49.34 18.75 26.10
C ILE A 207 -48.26 19.07 27.13
N SER A 208 -47.10 19.54 26.68
CA SER A 208 -46.00 19.94 27.57
C SER A 208 -45.22 21.10 26.99
N ILE A 209 -44.74 21.99 27.86
CA ILE A 209 -43.95 23.17 27.52
C ILE A 209 -42.71 23.19 28.39
N LEU A 210 -41.53 23.17 27.77
CA LEU A 210 -40.25 23.33 28.45
C LEU A 210 -39.68 24.71 28.12
N LYS A 211 -39.45 25.52 29.16
CA LYS A 211 -38.80 26.83 29.04
C LYS A 211 -37.33 26.69 29.33
N LEU A 212 -36.49 27.00 28.36
CA LEU A 212 -35.05 27.06 28.53
C LEU A 212 -34.65 28.48 28.94
N ASN A 213 -33.87 28.59 30.03
CA ASN A 213 -33.31 29.85 30.52
C ASN A 213 -32.02 30.26 29.77
N SER A 214 -31.62 29.50 28.76
CA SER A 214 -30.52 29.76 27.84
C SER A 214 -31.00 30.47 26.57
N GLY A 215 -30.08 31.08 25.81
CA GLY A 215 -30.40 31.87 24.61
C GLY A 215 -31.24 31.13 23.56
N ALA A 216 -31.71 31.86 22.54
CA ALA A 216 -32.66 31.35 21.53
C ALA A 216 -32.26 29.97 20.97
N VAL A 217 -33.23 29.06 20.82
CA VAL A 217 -33.03 27.78 20.13
C VAL A 217 -32.74 28.05 18.66
N CYS A 218 -31.65 27.49 18.16
CA CYS A 218 -31.19 27.71 16.79
C CYS A 218 -31.21 26.46 15.93
N SER A 219 -31.26 25.27 16.52
CA SER A 219 -31.42 24.01 15.82
C SER A 219 -32.01 22.97 16.77
N CYS A 220 -32.80 22.04 16.26
CA CYS A 220 -33.25 20.89 17.03
C CYS A 220 -33.43 19.68 16.11
N MET A 221 -33.40 18.51 16.74
CA MET A 221 -33.58 17.24 16.07
C MET A 221 -34.03 16.20 17.10
N GLY A 222 -34.99 15.36 16.75
CA GLY A 222 -35.35 14.19 17.54
C GLY A 222 -35.38 12.92 16.74
N PHE A 223 -35.52 11.81 17.46
CA PHE A 223 -35.44 10.47 16.92
C PHE A 223 -36.51 9.60 17.55
N ASP A 224 -37.15 8.79 16.71
CA ASP A 224 -38.36 8.05 17.08
C ASP A 224 -38.11 6.94 18.12
N THR A 225 -36.87 6.50 18.28
CA THR A 225 -36.54 5.29 19.05
C THR A 225 -36.24 5.52 20.53
N LEU A 226 -36.02 6.77 20.97
CA LEU A 226 -35.44 7.03 22.30
C LEU A 226 -36.31 7.88 23.23
N GLU A 227 -37.49 8.34 22.80
CA GLU A 227 -38.26 9.36 23.53
C GLU A 227 -37.39 10.58 23.89
N GLN A 228 -36.35 10.84 23.10
CA GLN A 228 -35.31 11.83 23.38
C GLN A 228 -34.97 12.61 22.11
N PHE A 229 -34.61 13.88 22.33
CA PHE A 229 -34.22 14.77 21.25
C PHE A 229 -33.19 15.79 21.74
N PHE A 230 -32.47 16.38 20.79
CA PHE A 230 -31.47 17.40 21.07
C PHE A 230 -31.95 18.77 20.59
N VAL A 231 -31.65 19.78 21.40
CA VAL A 231 -31.92 21.18 21.10
C VAL A 231 -30.66 21.97 21.33
N GLN A 232 -30.20 22.70 20.31
CA GLN A 232 -29.09 23.61 20.43
C GLN A 232 -29.58 25.04 20.65
N THR A 233 -28.99 25.73 21.62
CA THR A 233 -29.21 27.15 21.87
C THR A 233 -28.09 28.01 21.27
N LEU A 234 -28.34 29.28 20.96
CA LEU A 234 -27.40 30.21 20.32
C LEU A 234 -26.06 30.40 21.07
N ASN A 235 -26.02 30.07 22.36
CA ASN A 235 -24.80 30.04 23.15
C ASN A 235 -23.93 28.79 22.92
N GLY A 236 -24.29 27.94 21.95
CA GLY A 236 -23.56 26.75 21.57
C GLY A 236 -23.89 25.49 22.37
N LYS A 237 -24.71 25.57 23.43
CA LYS A 237 -25.10 24.40 24.24
C LYS A 237 -26.08 23.51 23.50
N VAL A 238 -25.76 22.22 23.39
CA VAL A 238 -26.65 21.16 22.93
C VAL A 238 -27.26 20.50 24.16
N HIS A 239 -28.55 20.68 24.33
CA HIS A 239 -29.35 20.14 25.43
C HIS A 239 -29.99 18.83 25.00
N GLN A 240 -29.86 17.79 25.83
CA GLN A 240 -30.61 16.54 25.69
C GLN A 240 -31.90 16.64 26.49
N ILE A 241 -33.03 16.37 25.83
CA ILE A 241 -34.37 16.47 26.40
C ILE A 241 -35.06 15.12 26.21
N SER A 242 -35.56 14.55 27.30
CA SER A 242 -36.36 13.33 27.29
C SER A 242 -37.83 13.62 27.51
N ILE A 243 -38.66 12.73 27.00
CA ILE A 243 -40.05 12.59 27.39
C ILE A 243 -40.09 11.55 28.51
N HIS A 244 -40.67 11.93 29.65
CA HIS A 244 -40.89 11.00 30.77
C HIS A 244 -42.38 10.69 30.92
N ASN A 245 -42.66 9.62 31.68
CA ASN A 245 -43.99 9.16 32.08
C ASN A 245 -44.97 10.33 32.23
N GLU A 246 -46.11 10.25 31.51
CA GLU A 246 -47.13 11.30 31.30
C GLU A 246 -46.82 12.32 30.18
N SER A 247 -45.93 12.02 29.23
CA SER A 247 -45.62 12.87 28.08
C SER A 247 -45.15 14.28 28.49
N THR A 248 -44.32 14.35 29.53
CA THR A 248 -43.74 15.60 30.04
C THR A 248 -42.31 15.77 29.55
N LEU A 249 -41.96 17.00 29.15
CA LEU A 249 -40.61 17.33 28.69
C LEU A 249 -39.69 17.60 29.88
N LYS A 250 -38.55 16.92 29.94
CA LYS A 250 -37.51 17.17 30.95
C LYS A 250 -36.16 17.43 30.31
N LEU A 251 -35.50 18.48 30.77
CA LEU A 251 -34.11 18.74 30.44
C LEU A 251 -33.21 17.79 31.22
N ASP A 252 -32.53 16.87 30.53
CA ASP A 252 -31.68 15.86 31.17
C ASP A 252 -30.30 16.41 31.50
N LYS A 253 -29.57 16.85 30.47
CA LYS A 253 -28.20 17.35 30.58
C LYS A 253 -27.83 18.22 29.38
N VAL A 254 -26.72 18.94 29.51
CA VAL A 254 -25.99 19.49 28.36
C VAL A 254 -25.16 18.33 27.80
N TYR A 255 -25.50 17.87 26.60
CA TYR A 255 -24.79 16.77 25.92
C TYR A 255 -23.43 17.23 25.41
N GLN A 256 -23.40 18.42 24.80
CA GLN A 256 -22.22 18.97 24.14
C GLN A 256 -22.22 20.50 24.18
N GLN A 257 -21.03 21.10 24.21
CA GLN A 257 -20.81 22.52 23.97
C GLN A 257 -20.11 22.69 22.62
N LEU A 258 -20.78 23.35 21.68
CA LEU A 258 -20.24 23.69 20.37
C LEU A 258 -19.86 25.18 20.34
N ASP A 259 -18.81 25.52 19.59
CA ASP A 259 -18.37 26.91 19.47
C ASP A 259 -19.31 27.75 18.58
N HIS A 260 -20.05 27.10 17.68
CA HIS A 260 -20.91 27.72 16.68
C HIS A 260 -22.23 26.95 16.57
N VAL A 261 -23.23 27.59 15.97
CA VAL A 261 -24.52 26.97 15.66
C VAL A 261 -24.32 25.83 14.66
N ALA A 262 -24.96 24.69 14.91
CA ALA A 262 -25.05 23.57 14.02
C ALA A 262 -25.92 23.95 12.82
N LEU A 263 -25.39 23.75 11.62
CA LEU A 263 -26.12 23.80 10.36
C LEU A 263 -27.01 22.56 10.21
N THR A 264 -26.48 21.39 10.58
CA THR A 264 -27.18 20.11 10.54
C THR A 264 -26.65 19.24 11.67
N MET A 265 -27.55 18.54 12.37
CA MET A 265 -27.22 17.46 13.30
C MET A 265 -27.86 16.18 12.78
N GLU A 266 -27.28 15.01 13.05
CA GLU A 266 -27.85 13.67 12.82
C GLU A 266 -27.38 12.75 13.97
N TRP A 267 -28.25 11.89 14.51
CA TRP A 267 -27.87 10.87 15.50
C TRP A 267 -27.69 9.54 14.81
N TYR A 268 -26.53 8.93 15.01
CA TYR A 268 -26.25 7.61 14.50
C TYR A 268 -26.44 6.58 15.62
N GLN A 269 -27.41 5.69 15.43
CA GLN A 269 -27.67 4.58 16.33
C GLN A 269 -27.04 3.29 15.80
N THR A 270 -26.43 2.54 16.70
CA THR A 270 -25.84 1.22 16.45
C THR A 270 -26.64 0.13 17.16
N GLN A 271 -26.45 -1.13 16.76
CA GLN A 271 -27.09 -2.28 17.42
C GLN A 271 -26.62 -2.49 18.87
N SER A 272 -25.52 -1.84 19.27
CA SER A 272 -25.02 -1.81 20.64
C SER A 272 -24.99 -0.36 21.12
N ALA A 273 -25.86 0.01 22.05
CA ALA A 273 -26.03 1.39 22.55
C ALA A 273 -24.73 2.08 23.05
N GLN A 274 -23.63 1.34 23.20
CA GLN A 274 -22.31 1.87 23.55
C GLN A 274 -21.62 2.66 22.42
N ALA A 275 -22.09 2.55 21.16
CA ALA A 275 -21.46 3.20 20.00
C ALA A 275 -22.34 4.25 19.31
N ASP A 276 -23.45 4.64 19.93
CA ASP A 276 -24.30 5.72 19.41
C ASP A 276 -23.58 7.07 19.53
N CYS A 277 -23.75 7.93 18.52
CA CYS A 277 -23.04 9.22 18.48
C CYS A 277 -23.83 10.33 17.80
N LEU A 278 -23.57 11.57 18.22
CA LEU A 278 -24.14 12.76 17.61
C LEU A 278 -23.20 13.34 16.55
N ILE A 279 -23.66 13.42 15.31
CA ILE A 279 -22.92 14.01 14.19
C ILE A 279 -23.40 15.44 14.00
N SER A 280 -22.49 16.41 14.03
CA SER A 280 -22.84 17.83 13.95
C SER A 280 -21.97 18.57 12.95
N LEU A 281 -22.58 19.14 11.90
CA LEU A 281 -21.92 20.09 10.99
C LEU A 281 -22.25 21.50 11.41
N LEU A 282 -21.24 22.32 11.70
CA LEU A 282 -21.39 23.71 12.14
C LEU A 282 -21.43 24.69 10.96
N HIS A 283 -21.94 25.91 11.19
CA HIS A 283 -21.96 27.00 10.20
C HIS A 283 -20.57 27.40 9.69
N ASN A 284 -19.54 27.23 10.51
CA ASN A 284 -18.14 27.44 10.12
C ASN A 284 -17.52 26.24 9.38
N GLN A 285 -18.35 25.32 8.87
CA GLN A 285 -17.94 24.16 8.06
C GLN A 285 -17.07 23.13 8.81
N ARG A 286 -17.20 23.07 10.14
CA ARG A 286 -16.55 22.05 10.97
C ARG A 286 -17.51 20.91 11.28
N LEU A 287 -17.09 19.68 10.99
CA LEU A 287 -17.84 18.45 11.23
C LEU A 287 -17.32 17.75 12.48
N TYR A 288 -18.22 17.50 13.42
CA TYR A 288 -17.96 16.84 14.69
C TYR A 288 -18.70 15.50 14.77
N ILE A 289 -18.08 14.51 15.44
CA ILE A 289 -18.75 13.32 15.98
C ILE A 289 -18.57 13.37 17.49
N ASP A 290 -19.67 13.55 18.21
CA ASP A 290 -19.67 14.01 19.60
C ASP A 290 -18.69 15.19 19.75
N ASN A 291 -17.79 15.14 20.73
CA ASN A 291 -16.81 16.19 20.99
C ASN A 291 -15.57 16.16 20.07
N GLU A 292 -15.45 15.20 19.15
CA GLU A 292 -14.27 15.04 18.30
C GLU A 292 -14.44 15.77 16.96
N LEU A 293 -13.51 16.66 16.63
CA LEU A 293 -13.46 17.31 15.33
C LEU A 293 -12.95 16.33 14.28
N ILE A 294 -13.82 15.95 13.35
CA ILE A 294 -13.50 14.99 12.29
C ILE A 294 -12.87 15.68 11.08
N ALA A 295 -13.44 16.80 10.65
CA ALA A 295 -12.94 17.52 9.49
C ALA A 295 -13.36 19.00 9.50
N GLY A 296 -12.47 19.87 8.99
CA GLY A 296 -12.80 21.22 8.56
C GLY A 296 -13.16 21.29 7.07
N ASP A 297 -13.74 22.43 6.67
CA ASP A 297 -14.16 22.77 5.30
C ASP A 297 -15.17 21.79 4.71
N VAL A 298 -16.07 21.27 5.55
CA VAL A 298 -17.14 20.36 5.17
C VAL A 298 -18.35 21.14 4.68
N THR A 299 -18.86 20.77 3.50
CA THR A 299 -20.00 21.44 2.86
C THR A 299 -21.33 20.73 3.08
N SER A 300 -21.31 19.41 3.23
CA SER A 300 -22.49 18.58 3.53
C SER A 300 -22.06 17.18 3.97
N PHE A 301 -22.95 16.46 4.66
CA PHE A 301 -22.73 15.05 5.02
C PHE A 301 -24.03 14.23 4.90
N CYS A 302 -23.89 12.91 4.85
CA CYS A 302 -24.96 11.92 4.93
C CYS A 302 -24.44 10.61 5.53
N LEU A 303 -25.31 9.87 6.23
CA LEU A 303 -25.07 8.47 6.56
C LEU A 303 -25.16 7.56 5.32
N ALA A 304 -24.21 6.65 5.17
CA ALA A 304 -24.11 5.70 4.06
C ALA A 304 -23.70 4.32 4.56
N GLY A 305 -24.67 3.49 4.95
CA GLY A 305 -24.39 2.19 5.58
C GLY A 305 -23.69 2.37 6.93
N ASN A 306 -22.53 1.76 7.11
CA ASN A 306 -21.69 1.94 8.30
C ASN A 306 -20.72 3.15 8.21
N TYR A 307 -20.83 3.94 7.14
CA TYR A 307 -19.95 5.07 6.87
C TYR A 307 -20.66 6.41 7.04
N LEU A 308 -19.92 7.40 7.51
CA LEU A 308 -20.26 8.81 7.36
C LEU A 308 -19.64 9.33 6.06
N ALA A 309 -20.48 9.67 5.10
CA ALA A 309 -20.06 10.32 3.86
C ALA A 309 -20.12 11.84 4.05
N TYR A 310 -19.06 12.54 3.68
CA TYR A 310 -19.05 14.01 3.72
C TYR A 310 -18.26 14.61 2.56
N THR A 311 -18.68 15.80 2.15
CA THR A 311 -18.06 16.53 1.03
C THR A 311 -17.26 17.71 1.55
N LYS A 312 -16.13 17.96 0.89
CA LYS A 312 -15.40 19.22 0.92
C LYS A 312 -15.58 19.92 -0.43
N LEU A 313 -14.87 21.03 -0.61
CA LEU A 313 -14.95 21.82 -1.83
C LEU A 313 -14.70 21.01 -3.12
N THR A 314 -13.81 20.00 -3.13
CA THR A 314 -13.47 19.21 -4.33
C THR A 314 -13.42 17.70 -4.07
N GLU A 315 -13.85 17.25 -2.90
CA GLU A 315 -13.59 15.88 -2.44
C GLU A 315 -14.79 15.29 -1.72
N LEU A 316 -15.08 14.02 -1.99
CA LEU A 316 -15.99 13.18 -1.24
C LEU A 316 -15.18 12.20 -0.38
N ASN A 317 -15.52 12.14 0.90
CA ASN A 317 -14.81 11.39 1.92
C ASN A 317 -15.75 10.45 2.65
N PHE A 318 -15.24 9.30 3.08
CA PHE A 318 -15.97 8.30 3.85
C PHE A 318 -15.17 7.93 5.09
N ILE A 319 -15.82 7.97 6.24
CA ILE A 319 -15.25 7.57 7.53
C ILE A 319 -16.09 6.41 8.08
N LEU A 320 -15.42 5.37 8.58
CA LEU A 320 -16.10 4.27 9.24
C LEU A 320 -16.54 4.73 10.63
N LEU A 321 -17.84 4.68 10.93
CA LEU A 321 -18.37 5.23 12.19
C LEU A 321 -17.87 4.46 13.42
N ALA A 322 -17.70 3.15 13.30
CA ALA A 322 -17.24 2.30 14.39
C ALA A 322 -15.81 2.59 14.86
N THR A 323 -14.89 2.92 13.94
CA THR A 323 -13.46 3.15 14.25
C THR A 323 -13.04 4.60 14.11
N ARG A 324 -13.90 5.45 13.56
CA ARG A 324 -13.63 6.85 13.18
C ARG A 324 -12.46 7.01 12.19
N GLN A 325 -12.06 5.92 11.50
CA GLN A 325 -10.97 5.95 10.54
C GLN A 325 -11.45 6.30 9.14
N HIS A 326 -10.61 7.04 8.42
CA HIS A 326 -10.84 7.37 7.02
C HIS A 326 -10.72 6.12 6.15
N ALA A 327 -11.80 5.77 5.46
CA ALA A 327 -11.90 4.54 4.68
C ALA A 327 -11.72 4.79 3.17
N TYR A 328 -12.23 5.90 2.65
CA TYR A 328 -12.20 6.16 1.21
C TYR A 328 -12.30 7.65 0.88
N LYS A 329 -11.56 8.05 -0.15
CA LYS A 329 -11.53 9.41 -0.69
C LYS A 329 -11.72 9.38 -2.21
N ARG A 330 -12.48 10.34 -2.73
CA ARG A 330 -12.68 10.53 -4.18
C ARG A 330 -12.78 12.00 -4.54
N ASN A 331 -12.19 12.39 -5.66
CA ASN A 331 -12.36 13.74 -6.20
C ASN A 331 -13.77 13.91 -6.81
N MET A 332 -14.32 15.11 -6.69
CA MET A 332 -15.63 15.47 -7.23
C MET A 332 -15.58 16.88 -7.85
N GLU A 333 -16.62 17.23 -8.63
CA GLU A 333 -16.76 18.60 -9.14
C GLU A 333 -16.82 19.60 -7.98
N ARG A 334 -16.19 20.75 -8.20
CA ARG A 334 -16.05 21.79 -7.17
C ARG A 334 -17.42 22.25 -6.68
N GLY A 335 -17.65 22.16 -5.37
CA GLY A 335 -18.82 22.70 -4.68
C GLY A 335 -20.06 21.79 -4.70
N GLY A 336 -19.96 20.55 -5.19
CA GLY A 336 -21.07 19.61 -5.09
C GLY A 336 -21.42 19.28 -3.64
N ARG A 337 -22.69 18.94 -3.40
CA ARG A 337 -23.24 18.61 -2.07
C ARG A 337 -23.99 17.29 -2.11
N LEU A 338 -23.97 16.57 -1.00
CA LEU A 338 -24.69 15.31 -0.81
C LEU A 338 -26.18 15.56 -0.63
N VAL A 339 -26.99 14.86 -1.43
CA VAL A 339 -28.46 14.93 -1.38
C VAL A 339 -29.03 13.72 -0.66
N THR A 340 -28.59 12.51 -0.98
CA THR A 340 -29.04 11.29 -0.29
C THR A 340 -28.14 10.10 -0.62
N THR A 341 -28.32 9.01 0.11
CA THR A 341 -27.64 7.73 -0.06
C THR A 341 -28.67 6.61 -0.20
N ILE A 342 -28.32 5.57 -0.95
CA ILE A 342 -29.20 4.41 -1.18
C ILE A 342 -28.45 3.19 -0.68
N ALA A 343 -28.86 2.69 0.51
CA ALA A 343 -28.13 1.63 1.19
C ALA A 343 -28.05 0.33 0.37
N ASN A 344 -29.15 -0.07 -0.26
CA ASN A 344 -29.23 -1.36 -0.98
C ASN A 344 -28.42 -1.41 -2.28
N ASP A 345 -28.03 -0.26 -2.84
CA ASP A 345 -27.38 -0.17 -4.15
C ASP A 345 -25.99 0.46 -4.11
N ALA A 346 -25.46 0.75 -2.92
CA ALA A 346 -24.17 1.43 -2.73
C ALA A 346 -24.08 2.75 -3.53
N ARG A 347 -25.20 3.47 -3.69
CA ARG A 347 -25.29 4.70 -4.50
C ARG A 347 -25.35 5.94 -3.62
N VAL A 348 -24.69 6.99 -4.10
CA VAL A 348 -24.67 8.33 -3.48
C VAL A 348 -25.09 9.34 -4.53
N VAL A 349 -26.03 10.21 -4.18
CA VAL A 349 -26.53 11.28 -5.06
C VAL A 349 -25.99 12.62 -4.62
N LEU A 350 -25.38 13.33 -5.54
CA LEU A 350 -24.78 14.64 -5.36
C LEU A 350 -25.52 15.66 -6.22
N GLN A 351 -25.66 16.88 -5.73
CA GLN A 351 -26.10 18.03 -6.49
C GLN A 351 -24.94 19.01 -6.69
N MET A 352 -24.64 19.33 -7.94
CA MET A 352 -23.59 20.29 -8.31
C MET A 352 -24.08 21.73 -8.10
N PRO A 353 -23.19 22.74 -7.97
CA PRO A 353 -23.60 24.14 -7.80
C PRO A 353 -24.47 24.67 -8.93
N ARG A 354 -24.29 24.10 -10.13
CA ARG A 354 -25.12 24.41 -11.32
C ARG A 354 -26.53 23.83 -11.22
N GLY A 355 -26.77 22.95 -10.25
CA GLY A 355 -28.03 22.27 -9.91
C GLY A 355 -28.26 20.93 -10.62
N ASN A 356 -27.32 20.47 -11.46
CA ASN A 356 -27.31 19.11 -12.01
C ASN A 356 -27.11 18.05 -10.91
N LEU A 357 -27.71 16.88 -11.10
CA LEU A 357 -27.52 15.74 -10.22
C LEU A 357 -26.50 14.75 -10.80
N GLU A 358 -25.68 14.19 -9.93
CA GLU A 358 -24.75 13.11 -10.25
C GLU A 358 -24.98 11.97 -9.26
N ALA A 359 -25.25 10.76 -9.76
CA ALA A 359 -25.30 9.56 -8.93
C ALA A 359 -24.05 8.72 -9.18
N ILE A 360 -23.32 8.43 -8.13
CA ILE A 360 -22.10 7.62 -8.17
C ILE A 360 -22.26 6.38 -7.30
N CYS A 361 -21.47 5.35 -7.60
CA CYS A 361 -21.36 4.15 -6.77
C CYS A 361 -19.94 4.08 -6.19
N PRO A 362 -19.70 4.62 -4.98
CA PRO A 362 -18.40 4.53 -4.32
C PRO A 362 -18.01 3.08 -4.07
N ARG A 363 -16.75 2.73 -4.39
CA ARG A 363 -16.25 1.36 -4.23
C ARG A 363 -16.33 0.85 -2.79
N VAL A 364 -16.15 1.74 -1.81
CA VAL A 364 -16.21 1.40 -0.38
C VAL A 364 -17.58 0.82 0.00
N LEU A 365 -18.67 1.43 -0.48
CA LEU A 365 -20.03 0.96 -0.24
C LEU A 365 -20.32 -0.32 -1.03
N ALA A 366 -19.83 -0.39 -2.27
CA ALA A 366 -20.02 -1.57 -3.11
C ALA A 366 -19.35 -2.81 -2.48
N LEU A 367 -18.12 -2.66 -1.98
CA LEU A 367 -17.38 -3.74 -1.33
C LEU A 367 -18.05 -4.23 -0.05
N GLU A 368 -18.69 -3.33 0.72
CA GLU A 368 -19.45 -3.71 1.91
C GLU A 368 -20.63 -4.63 1.56
N ILE A 369 -21.45 -4.25 0.57
CA ILE A 369 -22.57 -5.08 0.12
C ILE A 369 -22.06 -6.41 -0.48
N ILE A 370 -20.95 -6.38 -1.25
CA ILE A 370 -20.33 -7.59 -1.79
C ILE A 370 -19.86 -8.52 -0.66
N GLY A 371 -19.23 -7.99 0.39
CA GLY A 371 -18.84 -8.77 1.57
C GLY A 371 -20.03 -9.49 2.19
N GLN A 372 -21.12 -8.77 2.46
CA GLN A 372 -22.36 -9.37 2.99
C GLN A 372 -22.95 -10.46 2.08
N MET A 373 -22.83 -10.30 0.75
CA MET A 373 -23.24 -11.32 -0.20
C MET A 373 -22.33 -12.55 -0.16
N LEU A 374 -21.01 -12.37 -0.03
CA LEU A 374 -20.03 -13.47 0.06
C LEU A 374 -20.18 -14.24 1.38
N ASP A 375 -20.43 -13.55 2.49
CA ASP A 375 -20.72 -14.16 3.79
C ASP A 375 -21.97 -15.06 3.74
N LYS A 376 -23.01 -14.61 3.04
CA LYS A 376 -24.25 -15.37 2.79
C LYS A 376 -24.14 -16.38 1.64
N GLN A 377 -22.93 -16.62 1.11
CA GLN A 377 -22.65 -17.53 0.00
C GLN A 377 -23.42 -17.23 -1.30
N ARG A 378 -23.82 -15.97 -1.53
CA ARG A 378 -24.51 -15.51 -2.77
C ARG A 378 -23.51 -15.13 -3.85
N TYR A 379 -22.66 -16.08 -4.24
CA TYR A 379 -21.56 -15.88 -5.20
C TYR A 379 -22.00 -15.30 -6.55
N ARG A 380 -23.14 -15.73 -7.11
CA ARG A 380 -23.62 -15.24 -8.41
C ARG A 380 -23.88 -13.72 -8.42
N GLU A 381 -24.46 -13.22 -7.33
CA GLU A 381 -24.82 -11.82 -7.21
C GLU A 381 -23.59 -10.95 -6.93
N ALA A 382 -22.73 -11.41 -6.02
CA ALA A 382 -21.42 -10.81 -5.78
C ALA A 382 -20.60 -10.72 -7.08
N PHE A 383 -20.55 -11.79 -7.88
CA PHE A 383 -19.82 -11.83 -9.15
C PHE A 383 -20.36 -10.78 -10.15
N ASN A 384 -21.68 -10.66 -10.27
CA ASN A 384 -22.30 -9.71 -11.19
C ASN A 384 -21.99 -8.25 -10.78
N MET A 385 -22.04 -7.98 -9.47
CA MET A 385 -21.73 -6.65 -8.94
C MET A 385 -20.24 -6.31 -9.11
N LEU A 386 -19.32 -7.24 -8.84
CA LEU A 386 -17.89 -7.09 -9.08
C LEU A 386 -17.60 -6.76 -10.55
N ARG A 387 -18.20 -7.49 -11.50
CA ARG A 387 -18.10 -7.24 -12.94
C ARG A 387 -18.62 -5.86 -13.33
N LYS A 388 -19.83 -5.51 -12.88
CA LYS A 388 -20.49 -4.23 -13.20
C LYS A 388 -19.65 -3.05 -12.71
N GLN A 389 -19.08 -3.14 -11.51
CA GLN A 389 -18.28 -2.09 -10.89
C GLN A 389 -16.78 -2.16 -11.23
N ARG A 390 -16.36 -3.15 -12.02
CA ARG A 390 -14.95 -3.43 -12.37
C ARG A 390 -14.04 -3.50 -11.13
N ILE A 391 -14.52 -4.18 -10.10
CA ILE A 391 -13.75 -4.52 -8.90
C ILE A 391 -13.04 -5.84 -9.15
N ASN A 392 -11.83 -6.00 -8.63
CA ASN A 392 -11.02 -7.19 -8.86
C ASN A 392 -11.72 -8.45 -8.31
N LEU A 393 -11.89 -9.45 -9.18
CA LEU A 393 -12.61 -10.69 -8.86
C LEU A 393 -11.91 -11.57 -7.80
N ASN A 394 -10.62 -11.33 -7.54
CA ASN A 394 -9.88 -11.99 -6.46
C ASN A 394 -10.55 -11.81 -5.09
N ILE A 395 -11.35 -10.75 -4.89
CA ILE A 395 -12.13 -10.55 -3.66
C ILE A 395 -13.08 -11.71 -3.35
N ILE A 396 -13.55 -12.46 -4.34
CA ILE A 396 -14.42 -13.64 -4.12
C ILE A 396 -13.74 -14.67 -3.21
N CYS A 397 -12.43 -14.88 -3.37
CA CYS A 397 -11.65 -15.77 -2.51
C CYS A 397 -10.92 -15.02 -1.38
N ASP A 398 -10.45 -13.79 -1.63
CA ASP A 398 -9.64 -13.03 -0.66
C ASP A 398 -10.46 -12.47 0.50
N HIS A 399 -11.76 -12.26 0.31
CA HIS A 399 -12.65 -11.81 1.37
C HIS A 399 -12.61 -12.77 2.58
N ASN A 400 -12.64 -14.08 2.31
CA ASN A 400 -12.45 -15.11 3.32
C ASN A 400 -12.01 -16.41 2.64
N MET A 401 -10.70 -16.65 2.58
CA MET A 401 -10.12 -17.79 1.88
C MET A 401 -10.60 -19.13 2.48
N THR A 402 -10.72 -19.19 3.80
CA THR A 402 -11.15 -20.41 4.50
C THR A 402 -12.60 -20.77 4.17
N ASN A 403 -13.50 -19.78 4.16
CA ASN A 403 -14.90 -19.97 3.79
C ASN A 403 -15.05 -20.31 2.30
N PHE A 404 -14.27 -19.67 1.43
CA PHE A 404 -14.27 -19.97 0.00
C PHE A 404 -13.83 -21.42 -0.27
N VAL A 405 -12.72 -21.86 0.30
CA VAL A 405 -12.18 -23.22 0.11
C VAL A 405 -13.18 -24.30 0.57
N LYS A 406 -13.91 -24.05 1.66
CA LYS A 406 -14.95 -24.96 2.17
C LYS A 406 -16.18 -25.05 1.24
N ASN A 407 -16.52 -23.97 0.54
CA ASN A 407 -17.77 -23.85 -0.23
C ASN A 407 -17.52 -23.65 -1.75
N VAL A 408 -16.40 -24.15 -2.28
CA VAL A 408 -16.07 -24.08 -3.70
C VAL A 408 -17.15 -24.75 -4.56
N ASP A 409 -17.77 -25.81 -4.06
CA ASP A 409 -18.85 -26.51 -4.76
C ASP A 409 -20.08 -25.60 -4.96
N VAL A 410 -20.44 -24.78 -3.97
CA VAL A 410 -21.51 -23.78 -4.06
C VAL A 410 -21.16 -22.71 -5.09
N PHE A 411 -19.91 -22.23 -5.09
CA PHE A 411 -19.41 -21.28 -6.09
C PHE A 411 -19.55 -21.84 -7.51
N LEU A 412 -19.08 -23.06 -7.77
CA LEU A 412 -19.17 -23.70 -9.08
C LEU A 412 -20.62 -24.03 -9.51
N LYS A 413 -21.51 -24.36 -8.57
CA LYS A 413 -22.95 -24.56 -8.84
C LYS A 413 -23.64 -23.25 -9.24
N GLN A 414 -23.34 -22.15 -8.55
CA GLN A 414 -23.97 -20.85 -8.82
C GLN A 414 -23.46 -20.15 -10.08
N ILE A 415 -22.16 -20.26 -10.39
CA ILE A 415 -21.56 -19.64 -11.58
C ILE A 415 -21.68 -20.60 -12.77
N THR A 416 -22.88 -20.69 -13.35
CA THR A 416 -23.19 -21.62 -14.46
C THR A 416 -22.41 -21.33 -15.73
N ASN A 417 -22.15 -20.06 -16.04
CA ASN A 417 -21.47 -19.65 -17.27
C ASN A 417 -19.95 -19.97 -17.23
N PRO A 418 -19.42 -20.85 -18.12
CA PRO A 418 -18.00 -21.19 -18.15
C PRO A 418 -17.09 -20.01 -18.51
N GLN A 419 -17.58 -19.01 -19.24
CA GLN A 419 -16.83 -17.80 -19.57
C GLN A 419 -16.56 -16.94 -18.33
N TRP A 420 -17.45 -16.96 -17.32
CA TRP A 420 -17.24 -16.25 -16.07
C TRP A 420 -16.19 -16.94 -15.21
N LEU A 421 -16.16 -18.28 -15.23
CA LEU A 421 -15.09 -19.05 -14.59
C LEU A 421 -13.74 -18.79 -15.27
N ASN A 422 -13.71 -18.75 -16.61
CA ASN A 422 -12.52 -18.35 -17.35
C ASN A 422 -12.05 -16.96 -16.92
N LEU A 423 -12.95 -15.97 -16.86
CA LEU A 423 -12.62 -14.61 -16.42
C LEU A 423 -12.04 -14.59 -14.99
N PHE A 424 -12.63 -15.35 -14.06
CA PHE A 424 -12.11 -15.47 -12.69
C PHE A 424 -10.71 -16.06 -12.66
N LEU A 425 -10.49 -17.16 -13.39
CA LEU A 425 -9.19 -17.82 -13.48
C LEU A 425 -8.15 -16.92 -14.18
N THR A 426 -8.55 -16.15 -15.20
CA THR A 426 -7.64 -15.24 -15.89
C THR A 426 -7.18 -14.08 -15.02
N ASP A 427 -8.06 -13.58 -14.14
CA ASP A 427 -7.79 -12.44 -13.26
C ASP A 427 -7.05 -12.83 -11.97
N LEU A 428 -6.95 -14.12 -11.66
CA LEU A 428 -6.34 -14.61 -10.42
C LEU A 428 -4.85 -14.26 -10.32
N GLN A 429 -4.43 -13.74 -9.16
CA GLN A 429 -3.05 -13.29 -8.90
C GLN A 429 -2.54 -13.77 -7.53
N ASN A 430 -1.21 -13.87 -7.39
CA ASN A 430 -0.53 -14.23 -6.13
C ASN A 430 -0.42 -13.04 -5.17
N GLU A 431 -1.53 -12.34 -4.99
CA GLU A 431 -1.68 -11.16 -4.13
C GLU A 431 -3.01 -11.27 -3.37
N ASP A 432 -3.06 -10.78 -2.15
CA ASP A 432 -4.28 -10.68 -1.34
C ASP A 432 -4.86 -9.27 -1.44
N PHE A 433 -5.90 -9.11 -2.25
CA PHE A 433 -6.53 -7.81 -2.52
C PHE A 433 -7.27 -7.25 -1.31
N SER A 434 -7.61 -8.06 -0.31
CA SER A 434 -8.19 -7.59 0.95
C SER A 434 -7.17 -6.85 1.82
N LYS A 435 -5.86 -7.12 1.63
CA LYS A 435 -4.75 -6.50 2.36
C LYS A 435 -4.03 -5.40 1.58
N THR A 436 -4.19 -5.36 0.26
CA THR A 436 -3.55 -4.37 -0.60
C THR A 436 -4.56 -3.33 -1.10
N MET A 437 -5.10 -3.51 -2.30
CA MET A 437 -5.94 -2.53 -3.00
C MET A 437 -7.19 -2.14 -2.21
N TYR A 438 -7.74 -3.06 -1.42
CA TYR A 438 -8.99 -2.84 -0.68
C TYR A 438 -8.79 -2.86 0.85
N ALA A 439 -7.55 -2.68 1.33
CA ALA A 439 -7.22 -2.74 2.76
C ALA A 439 -8.10 -1.87 3.65
N SER A 440 -8.54 -0.71 3.19
CA SER A 440 -9.37 0.21 3.98
C SER A 440 -10.80 -0.30 4.25
N ASN A 441 -11.25 -1.30 3.50
CA ASN A 441 -12.55 -1.97 3.69
C ASN A 441 -12.48 -3.18 4.62
N TYR A 442 -11.29 -3.63 4.98
CA TYR A 442 -11.06 -4.83 5.78
C TYR A 442 -10.28 -4.47 7.04
N THR A 443 -10.60 -5.09 8.17
CA THR A 443 -9.73 -4.97 9.35
C THR A 443 -8.62 -6.00 9.23
N ALA A 444 -7.36 -5.55 9.32
CA ALA A 444 -6.17 -6.41 9.12
C ALA A 444 -6.14 -7.66 10.03
N ALA A 445 -6.85 -7.61 11.17
CA ALA A 445 -6.93 -8.68 12.16
C ALA A 445 -7.87 -9.85 11.79
N GLN A 446 -8.71 -9.73 10.76
CA GLN A 446 -9.80 -10.70 10.50
C GLN A 446 -9.46 -11.79 9.46
N GLN A 447 -8.34 -11.70 8.74
CA GLN A 447 -8.05 -12.64 7.66
C GLN A 447 -7.39 -13.93 8.15
N THR A 448 -8.13 -15.05 8.05
CA THR A 448 -7.66 -16.41 8.38
C THR A 448 -7.46 -17.24 7.11
N TYR A 449 -6.30 -17.89 6.99
CA TYR A 449 -5.97 -18.76 5.85
C TYR A 449 -6.00 -20.25 6.24
N PRO A 450 -6.27 -21.16 5.27
CA PRO A 450 -6.15 -22.60 5.48
C PRO A 450 -4.72 -23.05 5.82
N GLU A 451 -4.58 -24.19 6.51
CA GLU A 451 -3.27 -24.79 6.81
C GLU A 451 -2.47 -25.08 5.53
N GLY A 452 -1.19 -24.72 5.52
CA GLY A 452 -0.29 -24.92 4.38
C GLY A 452 -0.46 -23.91 3.23
N PHE A 453 -1.39 -22.95 3.33
CA PHE A 453 -1.56 -21.90 2.32
C PHE A 453 -0.46 -20.83 2.40
N LYS A 454 0.11 -20.47 1.26
CA LYS A 454 1.00 -19.31 1.09
C LYS A 454 0.48 -18.42 -0.03
N ILE A 455 0.48 -17.11 0.18
CA ILE A 455 0.00 -16.11 -0.80
C ILE A 455 0.80 -16.19 -2.11
N THR A 456 2.11 -16.44 -2.03
CA THR A 456 2.99 -16.61 -3.20
C THR A 456 2.60 -17.80 -4.10
N SER A 457 1.85 -18.77 -3.57
CA SER A 457 1.33 -19.93 -4.30
C SER A 457 -0.19 -19.93 -4.42
N LYS A 458 -0.87 -18.80 -4.17
CA LYS A 458 -2.34 -18.69 -4.19
C LYS A 458 -2.94 -19.17 -5.51
N VAL A 459 -2.37 -18.74 -6.64
CA VAL A 459 -2.83 -19.15 -7.98
C VAL A 459 -2.75 -20.67 -8.13
N ASN A 460 -1.61 -21.26 -7.77
CA ASN A 460 -1.43 -22.71 -7.85
C ASN A 460 -2.42 -23.46 -6.95
N TYR A 461 -2.59 -23.00 -5.70
CA TYR A 461 -3.50 -23.61 -4.73
C TYR A 461 -4.96 -23.59 -5.20
N ILE A 462 -5.47 -22.42 -5.62
CA ILE A 462 -6.86 -22.25 -6.06
C ILE A 462 -7.11 -22.98 -7.37
N CYS A 463 -6.21 -22.87 -8.35
CA CYS A 463 -6.37 -23.57 -9.63
C CYS A 463 -6.35 -25.10 -9.43
N THR A 464 -5.49 -25.63 -8.55
CA THR A 464 -5.47 -27.07 -8.23
C THR A 464 -6.75 -27.51 -7.52
N LEU A 465 -7.25 -26.71 -6.57
CA LEU A 465 -8.50 -26.97 -5.87
C LEU A 465 -9.69 -26.99 -6.84
N LEU A 466 -9.82 -25.95 -7.67
CA LEU A 466 -10.86 -25.87 -8.68
C LEU A 466 -10.75 -27.01 -9.69
N TYR A 467 -9.53 -27.36 -10.14
CA TYR A 467 -9.31 -28.48 -11.05
C TYR A 467 -9.84 -29.80 -10.49
N LYS A 468 -9.57 -30.11 -9.22
CA LYS A 468 -10.10 -31.30 -8.54
C LYS A 468 -11.63 -31.34 -8.62
N TYR A 469 -12.30 -30.28 -8.17
CA TYR A 469 -13.76 -30.22 -8.20
C TYR A 469 -14.33 -30.20 -9.62
N MET A 470 -13.69 -29.54 -10.57
CA MET A 470 -14.15 -29.47 -11.96
C MET A 470 -14.00 -30.82 -12.67
N SER A 471 -12.97 -31.61 -12.36
CA SER A 471 -12.71 -32.91 -13.00
C SER A 471 -13.66 -34.01 -12.50
N ASP A 472 -14.08 -33.93 -11.24
CA ASP A 472 -15.05 -34.85 -10.62
C ASP A 472 -16.50 -34.57 -11.05
N ASN A 473 -16.75 -33.41 -11.68
CA ASN A 473 -18.07 -32.96 -12.15
C ASN A 473 -18.15 -32.97 -13.69
N ASP A 474 -19.13 -32.28 -14.26
CA ASP A 474 -19.37 -32.15 -15.71
C ASP A 474 -18.12 -31.72 -16.49
N GLN A 475 -17.43 -32.72 -17.07
CA GLN A 475 -16.17 -32.54 -17.79
C GLN A 475 -16.33 -31.71 -19.07
N GLU A 476 -17.52 -31.60 -19.65
CA GLU A 476 -17.73 -30.81 -20.86
C GLU A 476 -17.84 -29.33 -20.52
N ARG A 477 -18.64 -28.98 -19.51
CA ARG A 477 -18.80 -27.60 -19.04
C ARG A 477 -17.47 -27.00 -18.57
N PHE A 478 -16.66 -27.78 -17.86
CA PHE A 478 -15.44 -27.27 -17.24
C PHE A 478 -14.18 -27.42 -18.10
N ARG A 479 -14.28 -27.99 -19.31
CA ARG A 479 -13.13 -28.19 -20.21
C ARG A 479 -12.31 -26.91 -20.44
N LEU A 480 -12.96 -25.81 -20.82
CA LEU A 480 -12.28 -24.53 -21.06
C LEU A 480 -11.72 -23.90 -19.77
N PRO A 481 -12.47 -23.83 -18.64
CA PRO A 481 -11.92 -23.44 -17.34
C PRO A 481 -10.71 -24.25 -16.90
N ILE A 482 -10.72 -25.57 -17.08
CA ILE A 482 -9.60 -26.46 -16.74
C ILE A 482 -8.35 -26.07 -17.55
N ILE A 483 -8.50 -25.88 -18.87
CA ILE A 483 -7.40 -25.42 -19.74
C ILE A 483 -6.85 -24.07 -19.25
N THR A 484 -7.73 -23.11 -18.95
CA THR A 484 -7.33 -21.80 -18.40
C THR A 484 -6.54 -21.95 -17.10
N GLY A 485 -6.98 -22.85 -16.21
CA GLY A 485 -6.30 -23.15 -14.96
C GLY A 485 -4.88 -23.69 -15.16
N PHE A 486 -4.69 -24.66 -16.06
CA PHE A 486 -3.36 -25.21 -16.37
C PHE A 486 -2.42 -24.16 -16.96
N VAL A 487 -2.91 -23.35 -17.90
CA VAL A 487 -2.12 -22.23 -18.46
C VAL A 487 -1.69 -21.26 -17.37
N LYS A 488 -2.59 -20.94 -16.42
CA LYS A 488 -2.28 -20.04 -15.30
C LYS A 488 -1.27 -20.58 -14.31
N ILE A 489 -1.18 -21.89 -14.13
CA ILE A 489 -0.13 -22.53 -13.31
C ILE A 489 1.20 -22.60 -14.07
N GLY A 490 1.22 -22.34 -15.38
CA GLY A 490 2.39 -22.50 -16.25
C GLY A 490 2.55 -23.94 -16.80
N LYS A 491 1.50 -24.76 -16.70
CA LYS A 491 1.47 -26.16 -17.17
C LYS A 491 0.81 -26.26 -18.55
N VAL A 492 1.37 -25.53 -19.53
CA VAL A 492 0.82 -25.48 -20.90
C VAL A 492 0.85 -26.86 -21.59
N GLU A 493 1.84 -27.70 -21.26
CA GLU A 493 1.95 -29.06 -21.79
C GLU A 493 0.75 -29.94 -21.39
N GLU A 494 0.34 -29.91 -20.11
CA GLU A 494 -0.84 -30.64 -19.62
C GLU A 494 -2.14 -30.13 -20.26
N ALA A 495 -2.27 -28.81 -20.42
CA ALA A 495 -3.40 -28.20 -21.13
C ALA A 495 -3.49 -28.69 -22.59
N LEU A 496 -2.36 -28.75 -23.28
CA LEU A 496 -2.28 -29.17 -24.67
C LEU A 496 -2.55 -30.67 -24.83
N LEU A 497 -2.08 -31.50 -23.89
CA LEU A 497 -2.37 -32.93 -23.87
C LEU A 497 -3.88 -33.21 -23.70
N LEU A 498 -4.59 -32.45 -22.86
CA LEU A 498 -6.05 -32.56 -22.75
C LEU A 498 -6.78 -32.23 -24.05
N VAL A 499 -6.32 -31.21 -24.78
CA VAL A 499 -6.84 -30.89 -26.12
C VAL A 499 -6.57 -32.05 -27.09
N TRP A 500 -5.39 -32.66 -27.00
CA TRP A 500 -4.99 -33.78 -27.85
C TRP A 500 -5.76 -35.07 -27.57
N GLU A 501 -5.99 -35.39 -26.30
CA GLU A 501 -6.83 -36.50 -25.87
C GLU A 501 -8.27 -36.34 -26.36
N ALA A 502 -8.84 -35.15 -26.20
CA ALA A 502 -10.17 -34.83 -26.75
C ALA A 502 -10.20 -35.03 -28.27
N LYS A 503 -9.14 -34.67 -29.00
CA LYS A 503 -9.04 -34.91 -30.44
C LYS A 503 -8.92 -36.39 -30.79
N LYS A 504 -8.15 -37.18 -30.03
CA LYS A 504 -8.04 -38.63 -30.22
C LYS A 504 -9.37 -39.34 -29.96
N GLN A 505 -10.07 -38.99 -28.89
CA GLN A 505 -11.40 -39.51 -28.57
C GLN A 505 -12.42 -39.14 -29.65
N GLN A 506 -12.36 -37.90 -30.18
CA GLN A 506 -13.19 -37.48 -31.32
C GLN A 506 -12.93 -38.36 -32.56
N ASN A 507 -11.67 -38.62 -32.91
CA ASN A 507 -11.33 -39.45 -34.07
C ASN A 507 -11.75 -40.92 -33.90
N LEU A 508 -11.82 -41.43 -32.67
CA LEU A 508 -12.34 -42.77 -32.34
C LEU A 508 -13.87 -42.84 -32.46
N HIS A 509 -14.60 -41.80 -32.03
CA HIS A 509 -16.07 -41.73 -32.11
C HIS A 509 -16.62 -41.35 -33.49
N ALA A 510 -15.85 -40.64 -34.32
CA ALA A 510 -16.21 -40.32 -35.71
C ALA A 510 -16.45 -41.55 -36.62
N LYS A 511 -16.14 -42.77 -36.15
CA LYS A 511 -16.46 -44.03 -36.84
C LYS A 511 -17.89 -44.51 -36.66
N TYR A 512 -18.70 -43.96 -35.73
CA TYR A 512 -19.98 -44.57 -35.35
C TYR A 512 -21.21 -43.64 -35.24
N VAL A 513 -21.11 -42.29 -35.17
CA VAL A 513 -22.30 -41.40 -35.07
C VAL A 513 -22.09 -40.02 -35.74
N ASP A 514 -23.21 -39.43 -36.20
CA ASP A 514 -23.36 -38.20 -36.99
C ASP A 514 -23.05 -36.89 -36.22
N ASN A 515 -22.08 -36.14 -36.77
CA ASN A 515 -21.79 -34.70 -36.83
C ASN A 515 -22.25 -33.62 -35.81
N SER A 516 -22.98 -33.88 -34.71
CA SER A 516 -23.37 -32.79 -33.78
C SER A 516 -22.33 -32.47 -32.68
N MET A 517 -21.37 -33.36 -32.41
CA MET A 517 -20.32 -33.21 -31.39
C MET A 517 -18.96 -32.72 -31.94
N LEU A 518 -18.96 -32.01 -33.07
CA LEU A 518 -17.74 -31.71 -33.82
C LEU A 518 -16.89 -30.53 -33.27
N GLY A 519 -17.41 -29.73 -32.33
CA GLY A 519 -16.83 -28.43 -31.94
C GLY A 519 -15.75 -28.45 -30.85
N SER A 520 -15.74 -29.43 -29.93
CA SER A 520 -15.10 -29.18 -28.63
C SER A 520 -13.56 -29.15 -28.63
N ALA A 521 -12.88 -30.02 -29.38
CA ALA A 521 -11.41 -30.03 -29.40
C ALA A 521 -10.84 -28.81 -30.17
N GLU A 522 -11.49 -28.39 -31.25
CA GLU A 522 -11.07 -27.21 -32.01
C GLU A 522 -11.37 -25.91 -31.26
N GLU A 523 -12.51 -25.82 -30.57
CA GLU A 523 -12.83 -24.71 -29.67
C GLU A 523 -11.84 -24.62 -28.51
N ALA A 524 -11.45 -25.76 -27.92
CA ALA A 524 -10.45 -25.81 -26.86
C ALA A 524 -9.06 -25.34 -27.34
N LEU A 525 -8.64 -25.74 -28.55
CA LEU A 525 -7.40 -25.25 -29.14
C LEU A 525 -7.46 -23.76 -29.46
N LYS A 526 -8.58 -23.27 -30.01
CA LYS A 526 -8.79 -21.82 -30.25
C LYS A 526 -8.74 -21.02 -28.94
N HIS A 527 -9.36 -21.54 -27.88
CA HIS A 527 -9.31 -20.93 -26.54
C HIS A 527 -7.87 -20.87 -26.01
N LEU A 528 -7.11 -21.96 -26.15
CA LEU A 528 -5.69 -22.00 -25.76
C LEU A 528 -4.83 -21.00 -26.54
N LEU A 529 -5.09 -20.85 -27.85
CA LEU A 529 -4.44 -19.86 -28.71
C LEU A 529 -4.75 -18.39 -28.34
N TYR A 530 -5.84 -18.12 -27.61
CA TYR A 530 -6.09 -16.78 -27.04
C TYR A 530 -5.28 -16.51 -25.77
N LEU A 531 -4.83 -17.56 -25.07
CA LEU A 531 -4.12 -17.45 -23.79
C LEU A 531 -2.59 -17.55 -23.93
N VAL A 532 -2.10 -18.26 -24.95
CA VAL A 532 -0.68 -18.58 -25.16
C VAL A 532 -0.26 -18.20 -26.57
N ASP A 533 0.97 -17.71 -26.73
CA ASP A 533 1.52 -17.38 -28.04
C ASP A 533 1.61 -18.62 -28.96
N VAL A 534 1.37 -18.41 -30.26
CA VAL A 534 1.37 -19.47 -31.28
C VAL A 534 2.71 -20.22 -31.32
N ASN A 535 3.83 -19.51 -31.24
CA ASN A 535 5.15 -20.13 -31.32
C ASN A 535 5.49 -20.86 -30.04
N GLU A 536 5.10 -20.32 -28.88
CA GLU A 536 5.25 -21.01 -27.61
C GLU A 536 4.45 -22.32 -27.60
N LEU A 537 3.20 -22.29 -28.07
CA LEU A 537 2.36 -23.48 -28.13
C LEU A 537 2.92 -24.54 -29.09
N TYR A 538 3.44 -24.11 -30.24
CA TYR A 538 4.13 -25.01 -31.18
C TYR A 538 5.39 -25.63 -30.56
N ASN A 539 6.18 -24.84 -29.82
CA ASN A 539 7.39 -25.30 -29.15
C ASN A 539 7.06 -26.30 -28.01
N VAL A 540 6.00 -26.04 -27.24
CA VAL A 540 5.49 -26.96 -26.23
C VAL A 540 5.02 -28.27 -26.89
N ALA A 541 4.29 -28.18 -28.00
CA ALA A 541 3.88 -29.35 -28.78
C ALA A 541 5.09 -30.18 -29.24
N LEU A 542 6.12 -29.53 -29.78
CA LEU A 542 7.35 -30.20 -30.23
C LEU A 542 8.06 -30.90 -29.07
N GLY A 543 8.00 -30.31 -27.87
CA GLY A 543 8.55 -30.85 -26.64
C GLY A 543 7.86 -32.11 -26.11
N THR A 544 6.67 -32.47 -26.62
CA THR A 544 5.99 -33.75 -26.31
C THR A 544 6.53 -34.92 -27.13
N TYR A 545 7.33 -34.63 -28.17
CA TYR A 545 7.84 -35.58 -29.16
C TYR A 545 6.74 -36.29 -30.01
N ASP A 546 5.46 -35.93 -29.88
CA ASP A 546 4.36 -36.45 -30.71
C ASP A 546 4.16 -35.54 -31.94
N PHE A 547 4.71 -35.97 -33.09
CA PHE A 547 4.57 -35.24 -34.36
C PHE A 547 3.12 -35.05 -34.82
N GLY A 548 2.19 -35.92 -34.39
CA GLY A 548 0.76 -35.77 -34.71
C GLY A 548 0.17 -34.52 -34.04
N LEU A 549 0.51 -34.31 -32.77
CA LEU A 549 0.12 -33.11 -32.01
C LEU A 549 0.75 -31.84 -32.59
N VAL A 550 2.03 -31.90 -32.96
CA VAL A 550 2.75 -30.76 -33.57
C VAL A 550 2.07 -30.32 -34.87
N LEU A 551 1.72 -31.27 -35.73
CA LEU A 551 1.03 -30.97 -36.99
C LEU A 551 -0.37 -30.39 -36.74
N TYR A 552 -1.09 -30.91 -35.75
CA TYR A 552 -2.42 -30.41 -35.39
C TYR A 552 -2.38 -28.94 -34.93
N VAL A 553 -1.43 -28.60 -34.05
CA VAL A 553 -1.22 -27.21 -33.61
C VAL A 553 -0.82 -26.33 -34.78
N ALA A 554 0.19 -26.73 -35.57
CA ALA A 554 0.72 -25.94 -36.67
C ALA A 554 -0.31 -25.63 -37.76
N GLN A 555 -1.15 -26.60 -38.11
CA GLN A 555 -2.24 -26.42 -39.10
C GLN A 555 -3.30 -25.45 -38.61
N LYS A 556 -3.68 -25.54 -37.33
CA LYS A 556 -4.75 -24.72 -36.75
C LYS A 556 -4.27 -23.33 -36.31
N SER A 557 -2.97 -23.14 -36.12
CA SER A 557 -2.36 -21.86 -35.76
C SER A 557 -1.91 -21.03 -36.97
N GLN A 558 -2.23 -21.44 -38.21
CA GLN A 558 -1.87 -20.76 -39.46
C GLN A 558 -0.35 -20.53 -39.64
N LYS A 559 0.49 -21.40 -39.08
CA LYS A 559 1.94 -21.33 -39.29
C LYS A 559 2.27 -21.76 -40.73
N ASP A 560 3.24 -21.11 -41.38
CA ASP A 560 3.57 -21.43 -42.77
C ASP A 560 4.09 -22.88 -42.88
N PRO A 561 3.43 -23.76 -43.66
CA PRO A 561 3.90 -25.12 -43.90
C PRO A 561 5.34 -25.21 -44.38
N LYS A 562 5.85 -24.19 -45.08
CA LYS A 562 7.24 -24.12 -45.54
C LYS A 562 8.24 -23.96 -44.40
N GLU A 563 7.83 -23.40 -43.26
CA GLU A 563 8.71 -23.20 -42.11
C GLU A 563 8.87 -24.46 -41.26
N PHE A 564 7.79 -25.24 -41.05
CA PHE A 564 7.84 -26.38 -40.14
C PHE A 564 7.94 -27.74 -40.84
N LEU A 565 7.38 -27.95 -42.03
CA LEU A 565 7.40 -29.27 -42.68
C LEU A 565 8.81 -29.78 -43.03
N PRO A 566 9.73 -28.96 -43.58
CA PRO A 566 11.10 -29.41 -43.85
C PRO A 566 11.80 -29.86 -42.57
N PHE A 567 11.67 -29.08 -41.50
CA PHE A 567 12.26 -29.37 -40.20
C PHE A 567 11.71 -30.66 -39.58
N LEU A 568 10.38 -30.89 -39.61
CA LEU A 568 9.80 -32.14 -39.10
C LEU A 568 10.21 -33.37 -39.94
N ASN A 569 10.37 -33.20 -41.26
CA ASN A 569 10.81 -34.29 -42.13
C ASN A 569 12.28 -34.66 -41.90
N GLU A 570 13.15 -33.66 -41.66
CA GLU A 570 14.55 -33.89 -41.26
C GLU A 570 14.61 -34.64 -39.92
N LEU A 571 13.86 -34.18 -38.91
CA LEU A 571 13.81 -34.84 -37.60
C LEU A 571 13.32 -36.29 -37.68
N LYS A 572 12.36 -36.60 -38.54
CA LYS A 572 11.84 -37.97 -38.74
C LYS A 572 12.88 -38.96 -39.27
N GLN A 573 13.91 -38.49 -39.97
CA GLN A 573 14.98 -39.35 -40.51
C GLN A 573 16.05 -39.70 -39.47
N LEU A 574 16.13 -38.94 -38.38
CA LEU A 574 17.11 -39.15 -37.31
C LEU A 574 16.70 -40.30 -36.38
N GLU A 575 17.71 -40.95 -35.80
CA GLU A 575 17.57 -41.95 -34.73
C GLU A 575 16.86 -41.37 -33.49
N MET A 576 16.19 -42.19 -32.69
CA MET A 576 15.25 -41.73 -31.65
C MET A 576 15.90 -40.81 -30.60
N ASN A 577 17.04 -41.18 -30.03
CA ASN A 577 17.70 -40.37 -29.00
C ASN A 577 18.31 -39.09 -29.59
N TYR A 578 18.96 -39.21 -30.75
CA TYR A 578 19.53 -38.07 -31.45
C TYR A 578 18.48 -37.08 -31.95
N ARG A 579 17.30 -37.56 -32.35
CA ARG A 579 16.13 -36.73 -32.69
C ARG A 579 15.66 -35.92 -31.49
N ARG A 580 15.52 -36.56 -30.32
CA ARG A 580 15.13 -35.88 -29.08
C ARG A 580 16.18 -34.84 -28.66
N PHE A 581 17.47 -35.16 -28.80
CA PHE A 581 18.55 -34.19 -28.61
C PHE A 581 18.40 -32.96 -29.52
N LYS A 582 18.21 -33.13 -30.83
CA LYS A 582 18.04 -32.00 -31.76
C LYS A 582 16.77 -31.20 -31.48
N ILE A 583 15.68 -31.86 -31.06
CA ILE A 583 14.44 -31.19 -30.63
C ILE A 583 14.69 -30.34 -29.38
N ASP A 584 15.26 -30.92 -28.33
CA ASP A 584 15.51 -30.20 -27.06
C ASP A 584 16.56 -29.10 -27.23
N LEU A 585 17.54 -29.29 -28.12
CA LEU A 585 18.49 -28.25 -28.54
C LEU A 585 17.77 -27.08 -29.20
N HIS A 586 16.83 -27.35 -30.12
CA HIS A 586 16.02 -26.32 -30.78
C HIS A 586 15.12 -25.58 -29.79
N LEU A 587 14.53 -26.31 -28.83
CA LEU A 587 13.68 -25.78 -27.77
C LEU A 587 14.46 -25.11 -26.63
N LYS A 588 15.80 -25.10 -26.70
CA LYS A 588 16.70 -24.59 -25.65
C LYS A 588 16.53 -25.28 -24.30
N ARG A 589 16.03 -26.51 -24.29
CA ARG A 589 15.91 -27.39 -23.11
C ARG A 589 17.23 -28.12 -22.89
N TYR A 590 18.29 -27.37 -22.61
CA TYR A 590 19.67 -27.88 -22.70
C TYR A 590 19.97 -29.05 -21.75
N GLU A 591 19.35 -29.10 -20.57
CA GLU A 591 19.50 -30.22 -19.63
C GLU A 591 18.95 -31.54 -20.20
N LYS A 592 17.73 -31.52 -20.77
CA LYS A 592 17.15 -32.68 -21.47
C LYS A 592 17.90 -33.03 -22.75
N ALA A 593 18.43 -32.02 -23.45
CA ALA A 593 19.29 -32.24 -24.60
C ALA A 593 20.55 -33.02 -24.20
N LEU A 594 21.19 -32.65 -23.08
CA LEU A 594 22.36 -33.35 -22.54
C LEU A 594 22.04 -34.82 -22.19
N GLU A 595 20.88 -35.07 -21.56
CA GLU A 595 20.40 -36.42 -21.28
C GLU A 595 20.27 -37.26 -22.56
N ASN A 596 19.69 -36.67 -23.61
CA ASN A 596 19.44 -37.37 -24.86
C ASN A 596 20.71 -37.63 -25.66
N ILE A 597 21.69 -36.71 -25.70
CA ILE A 597 22.96 -36.94 -26.40
C ILE A 597 23.85 -37.94 -25.65
N ALA A 598 23.82 -37.97 -24.32
CA ALA A 598 24.54 -38.98 -23.54
C ALA A 598 24.04 -40.40 -23.85
N LYS A 599 22.75 -40.57 -24.16
CA LYS A 599 22.16 -41.85 -24.57
C LYS A 599 22.49 -42.28 -26.01
N CYS A 600 23.09 -41.42 -26.83
CA CYS A 600 23.49 -41.73 -28.21
C CYS A 600 24.81 -42.53 -28.30
N GLY A 601 25.47 -42.82 -27.16
CA GLY A 601 26.72 -43.58 -27.09
C GLY A 601 27.98 -42.72 -27.21
N PHE A 602 29.15 -43.34 -26.93
CA PHE A 602 30.44 -42.66 -26.84
C PHE A 602 30.95 -42.10 -28.18
N GLU A 603 30.47 -42.61 -29.32
CA GLU A 603 30.84 -42.11 -30.67
C GLU A 603 30.45 -40.64 -30.89
N LYS A 604 29.44 -40.16 -30.16
CA LYS A 604 28.97 -38.77 -30.21
C LYS A 604 29.52 -37.89 -29.08
N PHE A 605 30.48 -38.38 -28.30
CA PHE A 605 31.03 -37.67 -27.15
C PHE A 605 31.70 -36.35 -27.52
N ASP A 606 32.42 -36.26 -28.64
CA ASP A 606 33.05 -35.00 -29.05
C ASP A 606 32.00 -33.91 -29.34
N GLU A 607 30.87 -34.28 -30.00
CA GLU A 607 29.72 -33.39 -30.21
C GLU A 607 29.07 -33.00 -28.87
N ALA A 608 28.98 -33.95 -27.92
CA ALA A 608 28.48 -33.69 -26.58
C ALA A 608 29.39 -32.77 -25.77
N LEU A 609 30.71 -32.89 -25.90
CA LEU A 609 31.70 -32.06 -25.20
C LEU A 609 31.69 -30.62 -25.74
N GLU A 610 31.57 -30.45 -27.07
CA GLU A 610 31.40 -29.12 -27.67
C GLU A 610 30.07 -28.48 -27.24
N PHE A 611 28.99 -29.26 -27.20
CA PHE A 611 27.69 -28.81 -26.69
C PHE A 611 27.77 -28.40 -25.21
N LEU A 612 28.46 -29.21 -24.39
CA LEU A 612 28.69 -28.96 -22.98
C LEU A 612 29.44 -27.64 -22.76
N ASP A 613 30.53 -27.45 -23.50
CA ASP A 613 31.33 -26.24 -23.45
C ASP A 613 30.48 -25.04 -23.86
N ARG A 614 29.78 -25.10 -25.00
CA ARG A 614 28.93 -24.00 -25.47
C ARG A 614 27.83 -23.60 -24.48
N HIS A 615 27.21 -24.54 -23.78
CA HIS A 615 26.06 -24.29 -22.88
C HIS A 615 26.39 -24.32 -21.39
N ARG A 616 27.66 -24.54 -21.01
CA ARG A 616 28.16 -24.51 -19.63
C ARG A 616 27.50 -25.53 -18.68
N LEU A 617 27.12 -26.71 -19.18
CA LEU A 617 26.38 -27.73 -18.42
C LEU A 617 27.26 -28.77 -17.69
N TYR A 618 28.44 -28.35 -17.23
CA TYR A 618 29.45 -29.27 -16.67
C TYR A 618 28.95 -30.08 -15.47
N LYS A 619 28.21 -29.47 -14.55
CA LYS A 619 27.69 -30.14 -13.33
C LYS A 619 26.69 -31.25 -13.67
N GLU A 620 25.79 -30.97 -14.62
CA GLU A 620 24.78 -31.92 -15.07
C GLU A 620 25.40 -33.07 -15.87
N ALA A 621 26.49 -32.83 -16.61
CA ALA A 621 27.21 -33.89 -17.32
C ALA A 621 27.77 -34.97 -16.41
N PHE A 622 28.23 -34.62 -15.21
CA PHE A 622 28.73 -35.62 -14.27
C PHE A 622 27.66 -36.62 -13.83
N LYS A 623 26.35 -36.31 -13.94
CA LYS A 623 25.29 -37.30 -13.66
C LYS A 623 25.28 -38.45 -14.67
N TYR A 624 25.65 -38.16 -15.92
CA TYR A 624 25.61 -39.11 -17.03
C TYR A 624 26.98 -39.78 -17.27
N TYR A 625 28.07 -39.03 -17.14
CA TYR A 625 29.44 -39.51 -17.35
C TYR A 625 30.17 -39.81 -16.02
N ASN A 626 29.46 -40.25 -14.98
CA ASN A 626 30.07 -40.62 -13.69
C ASN A 626 30.79 -41.96 -13.78
N LEU A 627 31.92 -42.09 -13.08
CA LEU A 627 32.68 -43.34 -12.96
C LEU A 627 31.89 -44.43 -12.21
N GLU A 628 30.96 -44.05 -11.34
CA GLU A 628 30.11 -44.98 -10.54
C GLU A 628 28.99 -45.62 -11.37
N ASN A 629 28.62 -45.07 -12.53
CA ASN A 629 27.53 -45.59 -13.36
C ASN A 629 27.96 -46.77 -14.26
N GLY A 630 29.18 -47.28 -14.11
CA GLY A 630 29.83 -48.16 -15.08
C GLY A 630 29.96 -49.63 -14.69
N ASP A 631 29.33 -50.09 -13.61
CA ASP A 631 29.51 -51.48 -13.12
C ASP A 631 29.03 -52.55 -14.12
N ASP A 632 28.02 -52.23 -14.93
CA ASP A 632 27.46 -53.12 -15.98
C ASP A 632 28.17 -53.01 -17.35
N LEU A 633 29.18 -52.14 -17.49
CA LEU A 633 29.87 -51.88 -18.75
C LEU A 633 31.06 -52.83 -18.97
N THR A 634 31.38 -53.10 -20.23
CA THR A 634 32.59 -53.86 -20.59
C THR A 634 33.86 -53.06 -20.29
N GLU A 635 34.99 -53.72 -20.04
CA GLU A 635 36.29 -53.06 -19.79
C GLU A 635 36.67 -51.94 -20.81
N PRO A 636 36.48 -52.10 -22.14
CA PRO A 636 36.74 -51.01 -23.08
C PRO A 636 35.78 -49.81 -22.95
N GLU A 637 34.53 -50.03 -22.51
CA GLU A 637 33.57 -48.96 -22.27
C GLU A 637 33.88 -48.20 -20.97
N LYS A 638 34.37 -48.90 -19.94
CA LYS A 638 34.86 -48.27 -18.69
C LYS A 638 36.06 -47.36 -18.95
N GLU A 639 36.99 -47.79 -19.79
CA GLU A 639 38.14 -46.97 -20.19
C GLU A 639 37.68 -45.75 -21.02
N SER A 640 36.71 -45.94 -21.91
CA SER A 640 36.12 -44.83 -22.68
C SER A 640 35.40 -43.82 -21.77
N LEU A 641 34.64 -44.29 -20.79
CA LEU A 641 33.96 -43.47 -19.78
C LEU A 641 34.95 -42.69 -18.91
N ARG A 642 36.05 -43.32 -18.50
CA ARG A 642 37.13 -42.68 -17.73
C ARG A 642 37.79 -41.56 -18.53
N ASN A 643 38.07 -41.80 -19.81
CA ASN A 643 38.61 -40.78 -20.70
C ASN A 643 37.62 -39.63 -20.92
N CYS A 644 36.32 -39.93 -21.07
CA CYS A 644 35.26 -38.91 -21.16
C CYS A 644 35.20 -38.04 -19.88
N HIS A 645 35.18 -38.66 -18.71
CA HIS A 645 35.17 -37.97 -17.42
C HIS A 645 36.39 -37.07 -17.25
N MET A 646 37.59 -37.56 -17.56
CA MET A 646 38.83 -36.75 -17.50
C MET A 646 38.76 -35.55 -18.44
N ARG A 647 38.28 -35.73 -19.68
CA ARG A 647 38.13 -34.62 -20.64
C ARG A 647 37.13 -33.57 -20.18
N ILE A 648 36.02 -33.98 -19.56
CA ILE A 648 35.04 -33.05 -18.95
C ILE A 648 35.68 -32.27 -17.80
N CYS A 649 36.47 -32.93 -16.94
CA CYS A 649 37.19 -32.25 -15.85
C CYS A 649 38.15 -31.19 -16.39
N LEU A 650 38.88 -31.47 -17.47
CA LEU A 650 39.82 -30.53 -18.07
C LEU A 650 39.10 -29.33 -18.71
N THR A 651 38.05 -29.55 -19.50
CA THR A 651 37.28 -28.44 -20.09
C THR A 651 36.57 -27.60 -19.03
N TYR A 652 36.06 -28.23 -17.98
CA TYR A 652 35.48 -27.49 -16.85
C TYR A 652 36.53 -26.68 -16.09
N ALA A 653 37.74 -27.22 -15.92
CA ALA A 653 38.85 -26.49 -15.29
C ALA A 653 39.26 -25.25 -16.11
N ASP A 654 39.33 -25.37 -17.44
CA ASP A 654 39.61 -24.23 -18.33
C ASP A 654 38.52 -23.15 -18.23
N HIS A 655 37.25 -23.55 -18.17
CA HIS A 655 36.14 -22.62 -17.96
C HIS A 655 36.23 -21.89 -16.61
N LEU A 656 36.43 -22.63 -15.51
CA LEU A 656 36.57 -22.05 -14.17
C LEU A 656 37.75 -21.08 -14.09
N ARG A 657 38.86 -21.40 -14.76
CA ARG A 657 40.00 -20.50 -14.87
C ARG A 657 39.66 -19.22 -15.62
N ALA A 658 38.89 -19.30 -16.70
CA ALA A 658 38.42 -18.13 -17.45
C ALA A 658 37.45 -17.24 -16.65
N GLU A 659 36.65 -17.83 -15.76
CA GLU A 659 35.77 -17.12 -14.81
C GLU A 659 36.51 -16.58 -13.57
N ASN A 660 37.83 -16.76 -13.50
CA ASN A 660 38.67 -16.37 -12.36
C ASN A 660 38.40 -17.16 -11.05
N ASP A 661 37.68 -18.28 -11.11
CA ASP A 661 37.58 -19.25 -10.01
C ASP A 661 38.76 -20.24 -10.06
N LEU A 662 39.94 -19.71 -9.76
CA LEU A 662 41.21 -20.43 -9.81
C LEU A 662 41.30 -21.55 -8.76
N ALA A 663 40.57 -21.44 -7.64
CA ALA A 663 40.55 -22.45 -6.59
C ALA A 663 39.86 -23.73 -7.07
N SER A 664 38.65 -23.60 -7.62
CA SER A 664 37.92 -24.73 -8.20
C SER A 664 38.62 -25.28 -9.45
N ALA A 665 39.17 -24.40 -10.29
CA ALA A 665 39.94 -24.80 -11.47
C ALA A 665 41.12 -25.69 -11.09
N SER A 666 41.85 -25.36 -10.02
CA SER A 666 42.96 -26.18 -9.53
C SER A 666 42.54 -27.61 -9.18
N ILE A 667 41.38 -27.77 -8.54
CA ILE A 667 40.84 -29.09 -8.18
C ILE A 667 40.45 -29.87 -9.43
N MET A 668 39.81 -29.22 -10.40
CA MET A 668 39.37 -29.88 -11.64
C MET A 668 40.54 -30.25 -12.55
N TYR A 669 41.61 -29.44 -12.62
CA TYR A 669 42.84 -29.82 -13.32
C TYR A 669 43.52 -31.03 -12.67
N GLU A 670 43.54 -31.12 -11.34
CA GLU A 670 44.07 -32.29 -10.62
C GLU A 670 43.25 -33.55 -10.96
N ARG A 671 41.91 -33.46 -10.93
CA ARG A 671 41.01 -34.58 -11.31
C ARG A 671 41.13 -34.97 -12.78
N GLY A 672 41.40 -34.02 -13.66
CA GLY A 672 41.69 -34.25 -15.07
C GLY A 672 43.11 -34.75 -15.36
N GLY A 673 43.97 -34.89 -14.34
CA GLY A 673 45.35 -35.37 -14.48
C GLY A 673 46.39 -34.31 -14.88
N ASN A 674 46.02 -33.02 -14.98
CA ASN A 674 46.93 -31.93 -15.32
C ASN A 674 47.46 -31.21 -14.05
N LEU A 675 48.40 -31.86 -13.36
CA LEU A 675 48.98 -31.33 -12.12
C LEU A 675 49.73 -30.00 -12.31
N ALA A 676 50.33 -29.78 -13.49
CA ALA A 676 51.04 -28.54 -13.79
C ALA A 676 50.12 -27.31 -13.77
N GLN A 677 48.96 -27.39 -14.42
CA GLN A 677 47.98 -26.30 -14.39
C GLN A 677 47.30 -26.16 -13.01
N ALA A 678 47.06 -27.27 -12.31
CA ALA A 678 46.55 -27.25 -10.95
C ALA A 678 47.47 -26.47 -9.99
N LEU A 679 48.78 -26.69 -10.11
CA LEU A 679 49.81 -26.04 -9.31
C LEU A 679 49.92 -24.55 -9.67
N LEU A 680 49.87 -24.19 -10.96
CA LEU A 680 49.87 -22.79 -11.39
C LEU A 680 48.66 -22.02 -10.84
N CYS A 681 47.45 -22.58 -10.94
CA CYS A 681 46.25 -21.95 -10.39
C CYS A 681 46.36 -21.75 -8.86
N SER A 682 46.90 -22.74 -8.14
CA SER A 682 47.13 -22.66 -6.69
C SER A 682 48.15 -21.59 -6.30
N LYS A 683 49.19 -21.40 -7.13
CA LYS A 683 50.17 -20.32 -6.94
C LYS A 683 49.54 -18.95 -7.11
N HIS A 684 48.67 -18.77 -8.11
CA HIS A 684 48.00 -17.50 -8.35
C HIS A 684 47.05 -17.09 -7.22
N ILE A 685 46.38 -18.04 -6.56
CA ILE A 685 45.53 -17.76 -5.38
C ILE A 685 46.31 -17.69 -4.06
N LEU A 686 47.63 -17.90 -4.09
CA LEU A 686 48.49 -17.92 -2.91
C LEU A 686 48.10 -18.96 -1.85
N ASP A 687 47.42 -20.05 -2.25
CA ASP A 687 47.13 -21.18 -1.36
C ASP A 687 48.38 -22.04 -1.21
N TRP A 688 49.27 -21.59 -0.32
CA TRP A 688 50.56 -22.22 -0.08
C TRP A 688 50.42 -23.68 0.32
N ARG A 689 49.41 -24.06 1.10
CA ARG A 689 49.21 -25.46 1.53
C ARG A 689 48.92 -26.36 0.35
N ARG A 690 48.02 -25.92 -0.55
CA ARG A 690 47.70 -26.66 -1.77
C ARG A 690 48.88 -26.71 -2.72
N VAL A 691 49.66 -25.64 -2.83
CA VAL A 691 50.90 -25.63 -3.64
C VAL A 691 51.92 -26.65 -3.12
N LEU A 692 52.16 -26.73 -1.80
CA LEU A 692 53.08 -27.73 -1.23
C LEU A 692 52.60 -29.16 -1.50
N MET A 693 51.30 -29.41 -1.31
CA MET A 693 50.68 -30.71 -1.58
C MET A 693 50.79 -31.12 -3.06
N LEU A 694 50.46 -30.22 -3.98
CA LEU A 694 50.55 -30.47 -5.42
C LEU A 694 52.00 -30.61 -5.89
N ALA A 695 52.93 -29.83 -5.32
CA ALA A 695 54.35 -29.96 -5.62
C ALA A 695 54.89 -31.34 -5.21
N GLN A 696 54.44 -31.86 -4.06
CA GLN A 696 54.80 -33.20 -3.62
C GLN A 696 54.21 -34.28 -4.54
N LYS A 697 52.92 -34.15 -4.93
CA LYS A 697 52.26 -35.07 -5.88
C LYS A 697 52.90 -35.06 -7.28
N ASP A 698 53.36 -33.90 -7.74
CA ASP A 698 54.03 -33.68 -9.04
C ASP A 698 55.55 -33.98 -8.98
N ALA A 699 56.03 -34.60 -7.89
CA ALA A 699 57.43 -34.93 -7.65
C ALA A 699 58.42 -33.74 -7.79
N LYS A 700 57.98 -32.52 -7.51
CA LYS A 700 58.82 -31.31 -7.51
C LYS A 700 59.46 -31.09 -6.14
N VAL A 701 60.60 -30.39 -6.13
CA VAL A 701 61.27 -30.00 -4.88
C VAL A 701 60.42 -28.96 -4.15
N VAL A 702 59.78 -29.37 -3.06
CA VAL A 702 58.80 -28.56 -2.31
C VAL A 702 59.40 -27.23 -1.84
N GLY A 703 60.63 -27.24 -1.32
CA GLY A 703 61.30 -26.04 -0.81
C GLY A 703 61.53 -24.97 -1.88
N THR A 704 61.92 -25.34 -3.10
CA THR A 704 62.12 -24.36 -4.17
C THR A 704 60.80 -23.76 -4.63
N VAL A 705 59.73 -24.56 -4.70
CA VAL A 705 58.39 -24.10 -5.07
C VAL A 705 57.84 -23.16 -4.01
N ALA A 706 58.04 -23.46 -2.72
CA ALA A 706 57.63 -22.61 -1.60
C ALA A 706 58.28 -21.23 -1.67
N LEU A 707 59.60 -21.17 -1.88
CA LEU A 707 60.34 -19.91 -1.94
C LEU A 707 59.94 -19.04 -3.15
N THR A 708 59.50 -19.63 -4.27
CA THR A 708 59.00 -18.85 -5.42
C THR A 708 57.71 -18.07 -5.14
N MET A 709 56.99 -18.38 -4.06
CA MET A 709 55.76 -17.66 -3.69
C MET A 709 56.03 -16.40 -2.86
N LEU A 710 57.23 -16.26 -2.27
CA LEU A 710 57.55 -15.18 -1.33
C LEU A 710 57.28 -13.77 -1.89
N PRO A 711 57.70 -13.41 -3.12
CA PRO A 711 57.44 -12.06 -3.63
C PRO A 711 55.94 -11.73 -3.69
N ALA A 712 55.13 -12.68 -4.17
CA ALA A 712 53.68 -12.47 -4.30
C ALA A 712 52.97 -12.47 -2.94
N LEU A 713 53.43 -13.26 -1.96
CA LEU A 713 52.91 -13.22 -0.59
C LEU A 713 53.20 -11.88 0.09
N LEU A 714 54.39 -11.30 -0.14
CA LEU A 714 54.78 -10.00 0.40
C LEU A 714 53.98 -8.85 -0.25
N GLU A 715 53.75 -8.88 -1.56
CA GLU A 715 52.91 -7.89 -2.26
C GLU A 715 51.45 -7.90 -1.77
N HIS A 716 50.91 -9.07 -1.42
CA HIS A 716 49.55 -9.23 -0.90
C HIS A 716 49.42 -9.08 0.62
N GLY A 717 50.49 -8.70 1.32
CA GLY A 717 50.48 -8.45 2.77
C GLY A 717 50.43 -9.70 3.66
N GLN A 718 50.69 -10.89 3.12
CA GLN A 718 50.71 -12.15 3.89
C GLN A 718 52.08 -12.39 4.54
N TYR A 719 52.51 -11.46 5.39
CA TYR A 719 53.85 -11.44 5.99
C TYR A 719 54.13 -12.61 6.93
N GLN A 720 53.12 -13.11 7.67
CA GLN A 720 53.26 -14.29 8.54
C GLN A 720 53.57 -15.55 7.74
N VAL A 721 52.82 -15.78 6.66
CA VAL A 721 53.01 -16.95 5.80
C VAL A 721 54.38 -16.87 5.10
N ALA A 722 54.78 -15.68 4.64
CA ALA A 722 56.11 -15.47 4.06
C ALA A 722 57.23 -15.76 5.07
N HIS A 723 57.06 -15.33 6.33
CA HIS A 723 57.97 -15.68 7.43
C HIS A 723 58.05 -17.20 7.63
N ASP A 724 56.91 -17.88 7.78
CA ASP A 724 56.86 -19.32 8.05
C ASP A 724 57.52 -20.15 6.93
N LEU A 725 57.27 -19.78 5.67
CA LEU A 725 57.89 -20.44 4.51
C LEU A 725 59.41 -20.17 4.45
N GLN A 726 59.85 -18.93 4.69
CA GLN A 726 61.28 -18.59 4.71
C GLN A 726 62.01 -19.23 5.90
N LYS A 727 61.35 -19.35 7.06
CA LYS A 727 61.87 -20.04 8.25
C LYS A 727 61.99 -21.55 8.03
N THR A 728 61.02 -22.16 7.36
CA THR A 728 60.97 -23.62 7.15
C THR A 728 61.86 -24.08 6.01
N TYR A 729 61.91 -23.33 4.91
CA TYR A 729 62.59 -23.74 3.66
C TYR A 729 63.76 -22.85 3.24
N GLY A 730 63.93 -21.67 3.85
CA GLY A 730 65.03 -20.75 3.59
C GLY A 730 66.24 -21.01 4.48
N THR A 731 67.36 -20.37 4.15
CA THR A 731 68.63 -20.47 4.90
C THR A 731 68.95 -19.22 5.73
N ASN A 732 68.21 -18.14 5.56
CA ASN A 732 68.49 -16.83 6.16
C ASN A 732 67.42 -16.42 7.17
N PHE A 733 67.70 -16.66 8.45
CA PHE A 733 66.81 -16.30 9.56
C PHE A 733 66.58 -14.78 9.65
N LYS A 734 67.61 -13.97 9.35
CA LYS A 734 67.51 -12.50 9.35
C LYS A 734 66.49 -12.00 8.33
N GLU A 735 66.39 -12.63 7.16
CA GLU A 735 65.35 -12.29 6.16
C GLU A 735 63.95 -12.72 6.61
N ALA A 736 63.81 -13.87 7.26
CA ALA A 736 62.53 -14.29 7.82
C ALA A 736 62.02 -13.28 8.84
N ILE A 737 62.88 -12.75 9.72
CA ILE A 737 62.51 -11.72 10.71
C ILE A 737 62.16 -10.39 10.01
N LYS A 738 62.90 -9.99 8.97
CA LYS A 738 62.58 -8.77 8.20
C LYS A 738 61.16 -8.79 7.62
N TYR A 739 60.64 -9.95 7.21
CA TYR A 739 59.25 -10.03 6.73
C TYR A 739 58.23 -9.76 7.83
N LEU A 740 58.46 -10.21 9.07
CA LEU A 740 57.60 -9.85 10.20
C LEU A 740 57.65 -8.35 10.53
N LEU A 741 58.83 -7.73 10.41
CA LEU A 741 59.00 -6.28 10.61
C LEU A 741 58.25 -5.47 9.55
N GLN A 742 58.33 -5.89 8.28
CA GLN A 742 57.56 -5.28 7.18
C GLN A 742 56.05 -5.36 7.39
N GLY A 743 55.55 -6.42 8.04
CA GLY A 743 54.15 -6.57 8.40
C GLY A 743 53.74 -5.92 9.73
N HIS A 744 54.64 -5.19 10.39
CA HIS A 744 54.43 -4.61 11.72
C HIS A 744 54.10 -5.63 12.83
N LEU A 745 54.50 -6.89 12.68
CA LEU A 745 54.24 -7.98 13.62
C LEU A 745 55.36 -8.09 14.67
N TYR A 746 55.63 -6.97 15.34
CA TYR A 746 56.80 -6.83 16.23
C TYR A 746 56.78 -7.79 17.41
N PHE A 747 55.61 -8.06 18.01
CA PHE A 747 55.51 -9.01 19.11
C PHE A 747 55.95 -10.42 18.68
N GLN A 748 55.50 -10.89 17.52
CA GLN A 748 55.89 -12.19 16.97
C GLN A 748 57.39 -12.22 16.63
N ALA A 749 57.93 -11.13 16.09
CA ALA A 749 59.37 -11.01 15.81
C ALA A 749 60.23 -11.10 17.09
N ILE A 750 59.81 -10.44 18.18
CA ILE A 750 60.50 -10.49 19.48
C ILE A 750 60.48 -11.93 20.04
N VAL A 751 59.33 -12.60 19.99
CA VAL A 751 59.20 -13.99 20.45
C VAL A 751 60.11 -14.92 19.64
N GLU A 752 60.11 -14.82 18.31
CA GLU A 752 60.93 -15.64 17.42
C GLU A 752 62.44 -15.44 17.65
N VAL A 753 62.89 -14.21 17.86
CA VAL A 753 64.30 -13.91 18.17
C VAL A 753 64.69 -14.42 19.56
N ASN A 754 63.83 -14.26 20.56
CA ASN A 754 64.11 -14.74 21.93
C ASN A 754 64.12 -16.27 22.04
N LEU A 755 63.32 -16.97 21.22
CA LEU A 755 63.36 -18.43 21.15
C LEU A 755 64.63 -18.96 20.45
N ASN A 756 65.30 -18.12 19.67
CA ASN A 756 66.52 -18.48 18.94
C ASN A 756 67.76 -17.80 19.57
N ASN A 757 68.28 -18.42 20.64
CA ASN A 757 69.40 -17.90 21.46
C ASN A 757 70.67 -17.46 20.70
N GLY A 758 70.85 -17.89 19.45
CA GLY A 758 72.01 -17.51 18.62
C GLY A 758 71.91 -16.13 17.95
N GLU A 759 70.71 -15.52 17.89
CA GLU A 759 70.42 -14.34 17.07
C GLU A 759 69.92 -13.13 17.89
N VAL A 760 70.17 -13.14 19.20
CA VAL A 760 69.73 -12.09 20.15
C VAL A 760 70.20 -10.68 19.73
N ALA A 761 71.33 -10.57 19.03
CA ALA A 761 71.84 -9.31 18.50
C ALA A 761 70.85 -8.61 17.54
N LEU A 762 70.02 -9.37 16.80
CA LEU A 762 69.02 -8.80 15.89
C LEU A 762 67.93 -8.01 16.64
N LEU A 763 67.68 -8.34 17.91
CA LEU A 763 66.70 -7.65 18.75
C LEU A 763 67.11 -6.18 18.95
N GLU A 764 68.36 -5.94 19.34
CA GLU A 764 68.91 -4.61 19.58
C GLU A 764 69.25 -3.87 18.27
N GLU A 765 69.74 -4.57 17.25
CA GLU A 765 70.22 -3.96 15.99
C GLU A 765 69.08 -3.55 15.05
N TYR A 766 67.98 -4.32 15.01
CA TYR A 766 66.89 -4.12 14.02
C TYR A 766 65.50 -3.99 14.65
N VAL A 767 65.10 -4.93 15.51
CA VAL A 767 63.70 -5.00 15.98
C VAL A 767 63.34 -3.80 16.86
N LYS A 768 64.18 -3.44 17.83
CA LYS A 768 63.92 -2.30 18.74
C LYS A 768 63.91 -0.94 18.03
N PRO A 769 64.90 -0.59 17.17
CA PRO A 769 64.87 0.68 16.45
C PRO A 769 63.63 0.84 15.56
N GLU A 770 63.23 -0.22 14.84
CA GLU A 770 62.05 -0.15 13.97
C GLU A 770 60.75 -0.10 14.75
N LEU A 771 60.62 -0.84 15.86
CA LEU A 771 59.45 -0.73 16.74
C LEU A 771 59.28 0.69 17.28
N LEU A 772 60.36 1.34 17.73
CA LEU A 772 60.29 2.71 18.24
C LEU A 772 59.97 3.74 17.15
N ALA A 773 60.50 3.56 15.94
CA ALA A 773 60.14 4.39 14.80
C ALA A 773 58.65 4.24 14.46
N TYR A 774 58.15 3.01 14.46
CA TYR A 774 56.75 2.70 14.21
C TYR A 774 55.81 3.24 15.30
N VAL A 775 56.18 3.15 16.58
CA VAL A 775 55.40 3.73 17.68
C VAL A 775 55.24 5.25 17.50
N LYS A 776 56.32 5.96 17.15
CA LYS A 776 56.24 7.40 16.86
C LYS A 776 55.34 7.69 15.66
N GLN A 777 55.46 6.89 14.60
CA GLN A 777 54.61 7.01 13.42
C GLN A 777 53.13 6.79 13.78
N LEU A 778 52.82 5.77 14.58
CA LEU A 778 51.47 5.45 15.01
C LEU A 778 50.88 6.56 15.90
N GLN A 779 51.66 7.10 16.84
CA GLN A 779 51.24 8.24 17.67
C GLN A 779 50.95 9.49 16.84
N GLN A 780 51.77 9.76 15.82
CA GLN A 780 51.52 10.87 14.89
C GLN A 780 50.26 10.63 14.07
N GLN A 781 50.06 9.42 13.54
CA GLN A 781 48.86 9.05 12.79
C GLN A 781 47.58 9.20 13.63
N LEU A 782 47.61 8.75 14.89
CA LEU A 782 46.49 8.94 15.82
C LEU A 782 46.20 10.42 16.06
N SER A 783 47.23 11.25 16.23
CA SER A 783 47.06 12.70 16.39
C SER A 783 46.50 13.36 15.13
N ASP A 784 46.96 12.98 13.95
CA ASP A 784 46.48 13.52 12.68
C ASP A 784 45.01 13.13 12.46
N ASP A 785 44.66 11.86 12.68
CA ASP A 785 43.29 11.38 12.57
C ASP A 785 42.35 12.05 13.60
N GLU A 786 42.84 12.35 14.81
CA GLU A 786 42.10 13.11 15.82
C GLU A 786 41.77 14.52 15.32
N THR A 787 42.75 15.23 14.74
CA THR A 787 42.54 16.58 14.20
C THR A 787 41.54 16.60 13.05
N VAL A 788 41.60 15.60 12.15
CA VAL A 788 40.67 15.47 11.02
C VAL A 788 39.25 15.20 11.52
N PHE A 789 39.11 14.27 12.47
CA PHE A 789 37.81 13.93 13.05
C PHE A 789 37.15 15.13 13.73
N ILE A 790 37.91 15.87 14.54
CA ILE A 790 37.41 17.09 15.21
C ILE A 790 36.97 18.13 14.17
N ALA A 791 37.79 18.38 13.15
CA ALA A 791 37.47 19.36 12.11
C ALA A 791 36.19 18.99 11.33
N HIS A 792 36.02 17.72 10.96
CA HIS A 792 34.80 17.25 10.29
C HIS A 792 33.57 17.32 11.19
N LYS A 793 33.72 16.98 12.48
CA LYS A 793 32.64 17.09 13.47
C LYS A 793 32.20 18.55 13.67
N GLU A 794 33.14 19.46 13.87
CA GLU A 794 32.86 20.89 14.01
C GLU A 794 32.17 21.45 12.76
N ARG A 795 32.66 21.07 11.57
CA ARG A 795 32.06 21.49 10.31
C ARG A 795 30.63 20.96 10.13
N LEU A 796 30.35 19.72 10.53
CA LEU A 796 29.00 19.17 10.49
C LEU A 796 28.05 19.95 11.41
N CYS A 797 28.52 20.34 12.60
CA CYS A 797 27.76 21.21 13.50
C CYS A 797 27.45 22.57 12.85
N GLU A 798 28.45 23.21 12.23
CA GLU A 798 28.24 24.48 11.50
C GLU A 798 27.20 24.35 10.37
N VAL A 799 27.31 23.30 9.54
CA VAL A 799 26.39 23.05 8.42
C VAL A 799 24.96 22.86 8.92
N ARG A 800 24.77 22.13 10.04
CA ARG A 800 23.44 21.94 10.65
C ARG A 800 22.86 23.24 11.20
N VAL A 801 23.68 24.06 11.87
CA VAL A 801 23.27 25.38 12.38
C VAL A 801 22.89 26.31 11.22
N LEU A 802 23.69 26.36 10.14
CA LEU A 802 23.39 27.15 8.94
C LEU A 802 22.09 26.68 8.26
N ALA A 803 21.86 25.37 8.17
CA ALA A 803 20.62 24.81 7.63
C ALA A 803 19.40 25.13 8.51
N GLN A 804 19.56 25.22 9.82
CA GLN A 804 18.50 25.66 10.74
C GLN A 804 18.22 27.17 10.60
N GLN A 805 19.26 28.01 10.54
CA GLN A 805 19.12 29.45 10.34
C GLN A 805 18.46 29.81 9.00
N LYS A 806 18.76 29.06 7.92
CA LYS A 806 18.06 29.17 6.63
C LYS A 806 16.58 28.80 6.75
N ARG A 807 16.24 27.78 7.55
CA ARG A 807 14.85 27.35 7.80
C ARG A 807 14.05 28.37 8.62
N ASP A 808 14.68 29.01 9.60
CA ASP A 808 14.05 30.00 10.48
C ASP A 808 13.85 31.38 9.81
N GLY A 809 14.21 31.52 8.53
CA GLY A 809 13.95 32.73 7.73
C GLY A 809 14.85 33.93 8.05
N LEU A 810 15.95 33.73 8.79
CA LEU A 810 16.89 34.81 9.13
C LEU A 810 17.73 35.30 7.94
N PHE A 811 17.79 34.54 6.84
CA PHE A 811 18.42 34.93 5.58
C PHE A 811 17.36 35.33 4.55
N ASN A 812 16.88 36.58 4.59
CA ASN A 812 16.00 37.19 3.58
C ASN A 812 16.82 37.66 2.35
N GLY A 813 17.53 36.73 1.69
CA GLY A 813 18.21 36.97 0.43
C GLY A 813 17.56 36.15 -0.68
N ASP A 814 17.25 36.80 -1.79
CA ASP A 814 16.59 36.33 -3.02
C ASP A 814 17.39 35.25 -3.80
N GLU A 815 17.96 34.27 -3.10
CA GLU A 815 18.68 33.15 -3.72
C GLU A 815 17.68 32.05 -4.07
N MET A 816 17.57 31.77 -5.37
CA MET A 816 16.77 30.70 -5.95
C MET A 816 16.94 29.41 -5.14
N ALA A 817 15.82 28.75 -4.80
CA ALA A 817 15.86 27.36 -4.35
C ALA A 817 16.65 26.56 -5.39
N ASP A 818 17.76 25.96 -4.96
CA ASP A 818 18.75 25.33 -5.82
C ASP A 818 18.08 24.19 -6.59
N ILE A 819 17.85 24.39 -7.88
CA ILE A 819 17.02 23.52 -8.73
C ILE A 819 17.56 22.07 -8.71
N ASP A 820 18.86 21.91 -8.49
CA ASP A 820 19.54 20.61 -8.37
C ASP A 820 19.12 19.80 -7.11
N GLU A 821 18.70 20.45 -6.01
CA GLU A 821 18.24 19.79 -4.78
C GLU A 821 16.79 19.28 -4.92
N VAL A 822 15.96 20.01 -5.69
CA VAL A 822 14.55 19.67 -5.95
C VAL A 822 14.44 18.51 -6.94
N ASP A 823 15.31 18.41 -7.94
CA ASP A 823 15.26 17.37 -8.97
C ASP A 823 15.58 15.97 -8.40
N LEU A 824 16.37 15.90 -7.33
CA LEU A 824 16.81 14.66 -6.66
C LEU A 824 15.80 14.08 -5.66
N LEU A 825 14.94 14.92 -5.08
CA LEU A 825 13.88 14.52 -4.13
C LEU A 825 12.51 14.32 -4.84
N SER A 826 12.48 14.38 -6.17
CA SER A 826 11.26 14.60 -6.98
C SER A 826 10.39 13.38 -7.30
N ASP A 827 10.39 12.31 -6.50
CA ASP A 827 9.34 11.29 -6.65
C ASP A 827 8.05 11.62 -5.87
N THR A 828 8.07 12.61 -4.94
CA THR A 828 6.86 12.98 -4.15
C THR A 828 6.66 14.47 -3.83
N THR A 829 7.58 15.38 -4.16
CA THR A 829 7.53 16.79 -3.71
C THR A 829 6.86 17.79 -4.68
N SER A 830 5.98 17.32 -5.56
CA SER A 830 5.27 18.16 -6.56
C SER A 830 4.20 19.12 -6.00
N MET A 831 4.20 19.40 -4.70
CA MET A 831 3.16 20.20 -4.03
C MET A 831 3.53 21.66 -3.73
N ARG A 832 4.73 22.15 -4.09
CA ARG A 832 5.11 23.56 -3.84
C ARG A 832 5.58 24.40 -5.04
N SER A 833 5.35 23.96 -6.27
CA SER A 833 5.55 24.81 -7.45
C SER A 833 4.22 25.18 -8.10
N SER A 834 3.54 26.21 -7.57
CA SER A 834 2.34 26.79 -8.18
C SER A 834 2.57 28.21 -8.72
N ARG A 835 3.80 28.51 -9.18
CA ARG A 835 4.12 29.79 -9.82
C ARG A 835 5.12 29.66 -10.96
N TYR A 836 5.00 28.67 -11.85
CA TYR A 836 5.56 28.81 -13.21
C TYR A 836 4.68 28.07 -14.20
N THR A 837 4.11 28.84 -15.12
CA THR A 837 3.41 28.37 -16.31
C THR A 837 4.40 27.84 -17.33
N GLY A 838 4.08 26.70 -17.97
CA GLY A 838 4.58 26.37 -19.31
C GLY A 838 5.63 25.26 -19.39
N SER A 839 5.20 24.14 -19.98
CA SER A 839 6.01 23.15 -20.70
C SER A 839 7.17 22.44 -19.95
N SER A 840 6.91 21.22 -19.48
CA SER A 840 7.70 20.03 -19.84
C SER A 840 7.11 18.77 -19.20
N GLN A 841 6.18 18.13 -19.91
CA GLN A 841 6.07 16.67 -19.82
C GLN A 841 7.23 16.08 -20.62
N GLY A 842 8.26 15.58 -19.92
CA GLY A 842 9.48 15.09 -20.57
C GLY A 842 10.29 14.16 -19.68
N THR A 843 10.04 12.86 -19.81
CA THR A 843 11.04 11.77 -19.72
C THR A 843 11.74 11.44 -18.39
N GLY A 844 11.10 10.61 -17.56
CA GLY A 844 11.75 9.82 -16.50
C GLY A 844 12.58 8.63 -17.03
N LYS A 845 13.54 8.87 -17.95
CA LYS A 845 14.32 7.78 -18.59
C LYS A 845 15.84 7.98 -18.71
N THR A 846 16.48 8.86 -17.93
CA THR A 846 17.91 9.22 -18.15
C THR A 846 18.91 8.85 -17.03
N PHE A 847 18.57 7.97 -16.08
CA PHE A 847 19.50 7.59 -14.98
C PHE A 847 20.27 6.26 -15.15
N ARG A 848 20.31 5.66 -16.35
CA ARG A 848 20.82 4.27 -16.54
C ARG A 848 22.26 4.11 -17.07
N SER A 849 23.12 5.13 -17.04
CA SER A 849 24.54 4.94 -17.41
C SER A 849 25.47 4.91 -16.19
N ALA A 850 26.33 3.88 -16.09
CA ALA A 850 27.31 3.74 -15.02
C ALA A 850 28.27 4.95 -14.91
N LYS A 851 28.47 5.67 -16.03
CA LYS A 851 29.29 6.89 -16.09
C LYS A 851 28.59 8.08 -15.41
N ASN A 852 27.27 8.21 -15.56
CA ASN A 852 26.48 9.22 -14.85
C ASN A 852 26.32 8.87 -13.36
N ARG A 853 26.17 7.58 -13.02
CA ARG A 853 26.14 7.12 -11.62
C ARG A 853 27.42 7.47 -10.86
N ARG A 854 28.60 7.21 -11.44
CA ARG A 854 29.89 7.58 -10.84
C ARG A 854 30.10 9.09 -10.72
N LYS A 855 29.62 9.88 -11.70
CA LYS A 855 29.67 11.35 -11.62
C LYS A 855 28.74 11.88 -10.52
N HIS A 856 27.62 11.20 -10.29
CA HIS A 856 26.61 11.52 -9.29
C HIS A 856 27.08 11.18 -7.87
N GLU A 857 27.61 9.97 -7.65
CA GLU A 857 28.22 9.54 -6.38
C GLU A 857 29.37 10.47 -5.96
N ARG A 858 30.20 10.93 -6.91
CA ARG A 858 31.30 11.88 -6.64
C ARG A 858 30.83 13.28 -6.20
N LYS A 859 29.64 13.71 -6.62
CA LYS A 859 29.06 14.99 -6.16
C LYS A 859 28.44 14.85 -4.77
N LEU A 860 27.77 13.73 -4.52
CA LEU A 860 27.12 13.43 -3.23
C LEU A 860 28.14 13.37 -2.09
N LEU A 861 29.29 12.73 -2.30
CA LEU A 861 30.33 12.52 -1.27
C LEU A 861 31.46 13.57 -1.31
N SER A 862 31.22 14.74 -1.89
CA SER A 862 32.21 15.81 -1.97
C SER A 862 32.26 16.63 -0.67
N LEU A 863 33.41 16.61 0.03
CA LEU A 863 33.68 17.38 1.25
C LEU A 863 33.98 18.87 1.00
N LYS A 864 33.71 19.39 -0.21
CA LYS A 864 33.97 20.79 -0.54
C LYS A 864 32.96 21.72 0.18
N PRO A 865 33.42 22.74 0.92
CA PRO A 865 32.52 23.69 1.59
C PRO A 865 31.53 24.36 0.62
N GLY A 866 30.26 24.38 1.01
CA GLY A 866 29.16 24.94 0.20
C GLY A 866 28.52 23.96 -0.79
N ASN A 867 28.90 22.67 -0.73
CA ASN A 867 28.18 21.62 -1.44
C ASN A 867 26.76 21.46 -0.84
N PRO A 868 25.67 21.39 -1.64
CA PRO A 868 24.34 21.14 -1.11
C PRO A 868 24.22 19.87 -0.26
N PHE A 869 25.06 18.85 -0.52
CA PHE A 869 25.08 17.58 0.23
C PHE A 869 26.27 17.45 1.18
N GLU A 870 26.85 18.58 1.61
CA GLU A 870 28.02 18.62 2.50
C GLU A 870 27.78 17.85 3.80
N ASP A 871 26.57 17.90 4.36
CA ASP A 871 26.16 17.14 5.54
C ASP A 871 26.26 15.62 5.34
N ILE A 872 25.77 15.12 4.20
CA ILE A 872 25.84 13.69 3.82
C ILE A 872 27.30 13.26 3.63
N ALA A 873 28.10 14.08 2.94
CA ALA A 873 29.51 13.78 2.72
C ALA A 873 30.31 13.71 4.03
N LEU A 874 30.05 14.64 4.97
CA LEU A 874 30.69 14.67 6.28
C LEU A 874 30.29 13.47 7.15
N ILE A 875 29.02 13.08 7.14
CA ILE A 875 28.55 11.89 7.88
C ILE A 875 29.21 10.61 7.32
N ASP A 876 29.33 10.49 5.99
CA ASP A 876 30.03 9.37 5.37
C ASP A 876 31.52 9.31 5.78
N ALA A 877 32.20 10.47 5.74
CA ALA A 877 33.59 10.59 6.15
C ALA A 877 33.80 10.24 7.64
N LEU A 878 32.99 10.81 8.53
CA LEU A 878 33.02 10.54 9.97
C LEU A 878 32.76 9.06 10.27
N HIS A 879 31.83 8.41 9.57
CA HIS A 879 31.60 6.97 9.72
C HIS A 879 32.84 6.15 9.33
N ASN A 880 33.48 6.49 8.20
CA ASN A 880 34.67 5.77 7.73
C ASN A 880 35.88 6.01 8.66
N GLU A 881 36.03 7.21 9.20
CA GLU A 881 37.06 7.57 10.18
C GLU A 881 36.87 6.79 11.49
N VAL A 882 35.65 6.72 12.01
CA VAL A 882 35.33 5.90 13.19
C VAL A 882 35.72 4.44 12.96
N MET A 883 35.30 3.84 11.85
CA MET A 883 35.63 2.44 11.55
C MET A 883 37.14 2.22 11.38
N LYS A 884 37.85 3.15 10.74
CA LYS A 884 39.32 3.10 10.61
C LYS A 884 39.98 3.09 11.98
N LEU A 885 39.59 3.98 12.88
CA LEU A 885 40.18 4.13 14.21
C LEU A 885 39.87 2.97 15.13
N VAL A 886 38.66 2.44 15.07
CA VAL A 886 38.25 1.24 15.82
C VAL A 886 39.02 0.00 15.35
N ASN A 887 39.28 -0.12 14.05
CA ASN A 887 40.05 -1.26 13.53
C ASN A 887 41.55 -1.22 13.92
N GLN A 888 42.05 -0.12 14.49
CA GLN A 888 43.43 -0.02 14.99
C GLN A 888 43.62 -0.61 16.41
N GLN A 889 42.55 -1.07 17.09
CA GLN A 889 42.64 -1.62 18.45
C GLN A 889 43.65 -2.77 18.56
N GLU A 890 43.66 -3.70 17.61
CA GLU A 890 44.59 -4.85 17.60
C GLU A 890 46.03 -4.39 17.41
N GLN A 891 46.25 -3.46 16.48
CA GLN A 891 47.57 -2.88 16.20
C GLN A 891 48.14 -2.17 17.43
N VAL A 892 47.34 -1.38 18.14
CA VAL A 892 47.74 -0.69 19.38
C VAL A 892 48.03 -1.70 20.50
N ARG A 893 47.15 -2.70 20.69
CA ARG A 893 47.34 -3.78 21.68
C ARG A 893 48.65 -4.53 21.47
N ASP A 894 48.89 -4.99 20.25
CA ASP A 894 50.03 -5.86 19.94
C ASP A 894 51.34 -5.07 19.96
N THR A 895 51.30 -3.78 19.60
CA THR A 895 52.44 -2.86 19.78
C THR A 895 52.74 -2.59 21.25
N CYS A 896 51.71 -2.40 22.10
CA CYS A 896 51.90 -2.24 23.54
C CYS A 896 52.47 -3.51 24.18
N LYS A 897 52.01 -4.70 23.77
CA LYS A 897 52.60 -5.98 24.19
C LYS A 897 54.07 -6.09 23.81
N ALA A 898 54.43 -5.75 22.57
CA ALA A 898 55.81 -5.74 22.10
C ALA A 898 56.70 -4.80 22.94
N LEU A 899 56.21 -3.61 23.31
CA LEU A 899 56.95 -2.66 24.15
C LEU A 899 57.12 -3.16 25.59
N MET A 900 56.11 -3.80 26.17
CA MET A 900 56.18 -4.36 27.53
C MET A 900 57.18 -5.52 27.63
N GLU A 901 57.24 -6.41 26.63
CA GLU A 901 58.25 -7.47 26.58
C GLU A 901 59.68 -6.92 26.58
N LEU A 902 59.87 -5.70 26.07
CA LEU A 902 61.15 -4.98 26.04
C LEU A 902 61.35 -4.05 27.24
N GLN A 903 60.47 -4.10 28.24
CA GLN A 903 60.49 -3.27 29.46
C GLN A 903 60.42 -1.76 29.16
N MET A 904 59.73 -1.37 28.09
CA MET A 904 59.56 0.02 27.64
C MET A 904 58.18 0.57 28.04
N ASP A 905 57.92 0.67 29.34
CA ASP A 905 56.58 0.98 29.87
C ASP A 905 56.12 2.41 29.56
N LYS A 906 57.04 3.38 29.53
CA LYS A 906 56.73 4.79 29.28
C LYS A 906 56.10 5.02 27.89
N PRO A 907 56.72 4.60 26.76
CA PRO A 907 56.11 4.76 25.45
C PRO A 907 54.83 3.92 25.30
N ALA A 908 54.76 2.74 25.94
CA ALA A 908 53.57 1.89 25.91
C ALA A 908 52.37 2.57 26.60
N SER A 909 52.57 3.12 27.82
CA SER A 909 51.54 3.84 28.56
C SER A 909 51.11 5.12 27.83
N SER A 910 52.05 5.83 27.19
CA SER A 910 51.75 7.03 26.39
C SER A 910 50.82 6.71 25.21
N LEU A 911 51.16 5.67 24.42
CA LEU A 911 50.35 5.23 23.28
C LEU A 911 48.96 4.73 23.73
N GLN A 912 48.90 3.92 24.79
CA GLN A 912 47.63 3.42 25.34
C GLN A 912 46.73 4.57 25.81
N LYS A 913 47.28 5.57 26.50
CA LYS A 913 46.51 6.74 26.98
C LYS A 913 45.98 7.58 25.84
N GLN A 914 46.81 7.87 24.83
CA GLN A 914 46.38 8.63 23.65
C GLN A 914 45.23 7.93 22.92
N TYR A 915 45.35 6.62 22.69
CA TYR A 915 44.30 5.86 22.01
C TYR A 915 43.02 5.72 22.86
N ALA A 916 43.13 5.57 24.19
CA ALA A 916 41.97 5.56 25.09
C ALA A 916 41.20 6.90 25.08
N GLN A 917 41.93 8.03 25.10
CA GLN A 917 41.34 9.36 24.98
C GLN A 917 40.58 9.52 23.67
N MET A 918 41.19 9.06 22.56
CA MET A 918 40.57 9.09 21.25
C MET A 918 39.30 8.25 21.18
N LEU A 919 39.30 7.01 21.68
CA LEU A 919 38.10 6.16 21.71
C LEU A 919 36.96 6.79 22.53
N THR A 920 37.30 7.42 23.66
CA THR A 920 36.33 8.14 24.49
C THR A 920 35.72 9.31 23.71
N LEU A 921 36.56 10.12 23.04
CA LEU A 921 36.13 11.22 22.18
C LEU A 921 35.17 10.74 21.06
N LEU A 922 35.45 9.59 20.44
CA LEU A 922 34.57 9.02 19.41
C LEU A 922 33.20 8.66 19.98
N GLN A 923 33.18 7.91 21.10
CA GLN A 923 31.95 7.46 21.75
C GLN A 923 31.08 8.64 22.20
N ASP A 924 31.69 9.65 22.84
CA ASP A 924 30.99 10.86 23.29
C ASP A 924 30.42 11.68 22.12
N SER A 925 30.98 11.52 20.92
CA SER A 925 30.54 12.23 19.72
C SER A 925 29.37 11.55 18.99
N PHE A 926 29.04 10.30 19.30
CA PHE A 926 28.05 9.53 18.54
C PHE A 926 26.66 10.14 18.55
N ASP A 927 26.18 10.59 19.71
CA ASP A 927 24.86 11.20 19.85
C ASP A 927 24.79 12.55 19.13
N THR A 928 25.93 13.23 18.99
CA THR A 928 26.01 14.50 18.26
C THR A 928 26.02 14.31 16.75
N ILE A 929 26.59 13.21 16.25
CA ILE A 929 26.74 12.96 14.81
C ILE A 929 25.51 12.23 14.25
N TRP A 930 25.03 11.17 14.91
CA TRP A 930 23.87 10.37 14.47
C TRP A 930 22.64 10.69 15.31
N THR A 931 21.77 11.54 14.79
CA THR A 931 20.53 11.99 15.44
C THR A 931 19.38 10.99 15.24
N GLU A 932 18.35 11.05 16.10
CA GLU A 932 17.19 10.15 16.03
C GLU A 932 16.43 10.24 14.69
N GLU A 933 16.40 11.43 14.07
CA GLU A 933 15.80 11.69 12.74
C GLU A 933 16.44 10.87 11.61
N MET A 934 17.70 10.43 11.76
CA MET A 934 18.39 9.63 10.75
C MET A 934 18.01 8.14 10.82
N ALA A 935 17.51 7.69 11.97
CA ALA A 935 17.19 6.28 12.25
C ALA A 935 15.75 5.90 11.88
N SER A 936 14.82 6.85 11.80
CA SER A 936 13.37 6.64 11.57
C SER A 936 12.99 6.28 10.11
N VAL A 937 13.94 6.22 9.19
CA VAL A 937 13.69 6.03 7.74
C VAL A 937 13.07 4.67 7.38
N HIS A 938 13.09 3.67 8.27
CA HIS A 938 12.58 2.31 7.98
C HIS A 938 11.06 2.13 8.11
N THR A 939 10.32 3.08 8.65
CA THR A 939 8.85 3.01 8.72
C THR A 939 8.20 3.68 7.51
N MET A 940 8.40 3.13 6.31
CA MET A 940 7.63 3.53 5.13
C MET A 940 6.20 2.95 5.18
N GLU A 941 5.37 3.48 6.08
CA GLU A 941 3.90 3.51 5.98
C GLU A 941 3.39 4.83 6.57
N TYR A 942 3.67 5.96 5.92
CA TYR A 942 3.18 7.26 6.42
C TYR A 942 1.75 7.54 5.92
N LYS A 943 0.79 7.49 6.85
CA LYS A 943 -0.56 8.08 6.69
C LYS A 943 -0.46 9.58 6.98
N PRO A 944 -0.96 10.48 6.11
CA PRO A 944 -0.90 11.92 6.36
C PRO A 944 -1.80 12.30 7.55
N SER A 945 -1.19 12.78 8.64
CA SER A 945 -1.83 13.37 9.82
C SER A 945 -1.90 14.91 9.67
N PRO A 946 -2.90 15.59 10.27
CA PRO A 946 -2.99 17.07 10.26
C PRO A 946 -1.81 17.80 10.92
N THR A 947 -0.93 17.09 11.62
CA THR A 947 0.34 17.60 12.19
C THR A 947 1.55 16.88 11.59
N THR A 948 1.58 16.70 10.28
CA THR A 948 2.78 16.19 9.61
C THR A 948 3.84 17.28 9.61
N ASP A 949 4.91 17.08 10.38
CA ASP A 949 6.09 17.94 10.32
C ASP A 949 6.83 17.68 9.00
N TYR A 950 6.51 18.51 8.01
CA TYR A 950 7.13 18.43 6.69
C TYR A 950 8.65 18.62 6.72
N THR A 951 9.18 19.26 7.77
CA THR A 951 10.62 19.41 7.97
C THR A 951 11.26 18.09 8.36
N GLN A 952 10.61 17.33 9.24
CA GLN A 952 11.04 15.98 9.60
C GLN A 952 11.02 15.05 8.37
N LEU A 953 9.95 15.12 7.57
CA LEU A 953 9.80 14.30 6.35
C LEU A 953 10.86 14.62 5.28
N GLN A 954 11.22 15.91 5.12
CA GLN A 954 12.32 16.31 4.22
C GLN A 954 13.68 15.82 4.72
N ASN A 955 13.94 15.89 6.02
CA ASN A 955 15.17 15.38 6.61
C ASN A 955 15.29 13.85 6.46
N GLU A 956 14.20 13.11 6.68
CA GLU A 956 14.15 11.65 6.50
C GLU A 956 14.42 11.24 5.05
N GLN A 957 13.84 11.95 4.07
CA GLN A 957 14.13 11.73 2.64
C GLN A 957 15.59 12.08 2.29
N ARG A 958 16.15 13.15 2.88
CA ARG A 958 17.53 13.57 2.65
C ARG A 958 18.53 12.53 3.17
N TYR A 959 18.34 12.02 4.40
CA TYR A 959 19.21 10.99 4.97
C TYR A 959 19.00 9.60 4.35
N ALA A 960 17.91 9.38 3.62
CA ALA A 960 17.70 8.18 2.81
C ALA A 960 18.72 8.02 1.66
N LEU A 961 19.51 9.06 1.35
CA LEU A 961 20.60 9.00 0.37
C LEU A 961 21.86 8.29 0.90
N LEU A 962 22.04 8.17 2.22
CA LEU A 962 23.14 7.43 2.84
C LEU A 962 22.90 5.92 2.75
N ALA A 963 23.95 5.10 2.73
CA ALA A 963 23.80 3.64 2.87
C ALA A 963 23.16 3.29 4.23
N PRO A 964 22.28 2.28 4.33
CA PRO A 964 21.55 1.97 5.57
C PRO A 964 22.45 1.83 6.80
N GLN A 965 23.59 1.14 6.68
CA GLN A 965 24.53 0.95 7.78
C GLN A 965 25.21 2.24 8.29
N LYS A 966 25.24 3.31 7.49
CA LYS A 966 25.87 4.59 7.85
C LYS A 966 24.91 5.58 8.51
N ARG A 967 23.61 5.26 8.53
CA ARG A 967 22.56 6.08 9.16
C ARG A 967 22.42 5.84 10.66
N PHE A 968 22.93 4.69 11.12
CA PHE A 968 22.95 4.32 12.52
C PHE A 968 24.32 4.61 13.13
N LYS A 969 24.32 4.79 14.45
CA LYS A 969 25.56 4.82 15.24
C LYS A 969 26.37 3.56 14.91
N PRO A 970 27.67 3.69 14.58
CA PRO A 970 28.52 2.55 14.31
C PRO A 970 28.48 1.58 15.50
N GLN A 971 28.23 0.30 15.23
CA GLN A 971 28.41 -0.74 16.24
C GLN A 971 29.92 -0.98 16.39
N ILE A 972 30.49 -0.43 17.46
CA ILE A 972 31.90 -0.63 17.80
C ILE A 972 32.02 -1.86 18.69
N ASP A 973 32.67 -2.90 18.19
CA ASP A 973 33.16 -3.99 19.03
C ASP A 973 34.51 -3.59 19.63
N ILE A 974 34.51 -3.23 20.92
CA ILE A 974 35.75 -2.95 21.66
C ILE A 974 36.32 -4.27 22.16
N ILE A 975 37.47 -4.68 21.63
CA ILE A 975 38.19 -5.85 22.11
C ILE A 975 38.92 -5.53 23.42
N ASP A 976 39.34 -6.56 24.16
CA ASP A 976 40.22 -6.36 25.33
C ASP A 976 41.64 -5.97 24.87
N TRP A 977 41.83 -4.68 24.57
CA TRP A 977 43.06 -4.12 24.00
C TRP A 977 43.94 -3.44 25.05
N MET A 978 43.37 -2.98 26.17
CA MET A 978 44.11 -2.27 27.22
C MET A 978 44.88 -3.23 28.14
N CYS A 979 46.16 -2.93 28.37
CA CYS A 979 46.89 -3.60 29.43
C CYS A 979 46.71 -2.87 30.76
N LYS A 980 46.13 -3.55 31.76
CA LYS A 980 45.91 -3.00 33.11
C LYS A 980 47.20 -2.57 33.81
N ILE A 981 48.35 -3.14 33.43
CA ILE A 981 49.66 -2.79 34.00
C ILE A 981 50.11 -1.38 33.57
N LEU A 982 49.62 -0.90 32.41
CA LEU A 982 50.00 0.39 31.82
C LEU A 982 49.02 1.54 32.14
N ALA A 983 47.92 1.25 32.85
CA ALA A 983 46.83 2.17 33.15
C ALA A 983 47.24 3.28 34.12
#